data_AF-A0AA43XLH5-F1
#
_entry.id   AF-A0AA43XLH5-F1
#
_cell.length_a   1.000
_cell.length_b   1.000
_cell.length_c   1.000
_cell.angle_alpha   90.00
_cell.angle_beta   90.00
_cell.angle_gamma   90.00
#
_symmetry.space_group_name_H-M   'P 1'
#
loop_
_entity.id
_entity.type
_entity.pdbx_description
1 polymer ?
#
loop_
_entity_poly.entity_id
_entity_poly.type
_entity_poly.pdbx_seq_one_letter_code
_entity_poly.pdbx_strand_id
1 'polypeptide(L)'
;MNTYTLKGKNASKKMGFVSKVLVAAMVFTAVMTGFSDVAYGQMEISSIEHQIAGSDQYETAYQVAKEKDENPDTVVMVRGDKIENVPQVIDGLTASGIAGLENTSTLLVEQDNIPEATKEALTSLNPEKVVIIGGSAAVSNNVENQIKSLGIDTDRFYGNNRYETAANVAREMGSAKDNTAIIVDGNAVVDSLVAGPLAYKGYPILMINNARGTVPEVTKEALRDLGIERVIIVGGTAVVSADVEQQLNRISGITVEERFGGKNRVETSLLLGEHQDFSGATSVSLLDGHEYVDAVAASSLGGPVVYYNQRHGITDEISRMISSKGNVRLIGGLSNVSDTPSSSSETLVGSEATQYQSGFAQDTYLNMEITNNDRIEVEGKINSGHEFGWFQLRTPSGERVLSEFFSISGSGNYQEEFSLGDLGIRNGSGKEYEVMIFTAPERYTTYNSVHWNIMLEESSEGLVFQRSFVYEENLELFQENNEVVAKDLDLNHLKPEDQVIIKELAEEITEGINNEYDQVKAIHDWVAGNIYYDHDGVRYNQRGRNDTMDTLDRRIAVCQGYAELTASLLRSIGIPARMANGYALGASAGGATWETADLSSSNHAWNEAYVDGRWIVMDATWNSTNKYENGELTSGSIRSTYFDISIEALSNTHKIFDRQRTIFLRY
;
A
#
# COMPACT_ATOMS: atom_id res chain seq x y z
N MET A 1 30.04 -50.97 36.03
CA MET A 1 29.51 -52.34 35.81
C MET A 1 28.86 -52.33 34.44
N ASN A 2 29.55 -52.84 33.42
CA ASN A 2 29.35 -54.16 32.80
C ASN A 2 27.93 -54.29 32.22
N THR A 3 27.69 -54.56 30.93
CA THR A 3 28.46 -55.44 30.03
C THR A 3 28.04 -55.28 28.57
N TYR A 4 29.07 -55.32 27.72
CA TYR A 4 29.06 -55.79 26.33
C TYR A 4 28.85 -57.31 26.24
N THR A 5 28.17 -57.79 25.18
CA THR A 5 28.49 -59.05 24.43
C THR A 5 27.61 -59.11 23.16
N LEU A 6 28.09 -58.88 21.93
CA LEU A 6 28.99 -59.63 21.02
C LEU A 6 28.37 -60.85 20.27
N LYS A 7 28.19 -60.62 18.96
CA LYS A 7 28.64 -61.39 17.78
C LYS A 7 28.21 -62.86 17.53
N GLY A 8 27.78 -63.08 16.29
CA GLY A 8 28.08 -64.26 15.45
C GLY A 8 27.29 -64.17 14.12
N LYS A 9 27.89 -63.84 12.96
CA LYS A 9 28.79 -64.58 12.05
C LYS A 9 28.05 -65.18 10.83
N ASN A 10 28.62 -64.84 9.65
CA ASN A 10 28.71 -65.61 8.39
C ASN A 10 27.58 -65.56 7.31
N ALA A 11 27.84 -64.70 6.31
CA ALA A 11 28.09 -65.00 4.90
C ALA A 11 27.24 -66.04 4.11
N SER A 12 26.47 -65.55 3.12
CA SER A 12 26.42 -66.07 1.74
C SER A 12 25.79 -64.98 0.82
N LYS A 13 26.52 -64.39 -0.13
CA LYS A 13 26.69 -64.72 -1.57
C LYS A 13 25.41 -64.61 -2.44
N LYS A 14 25.51 -63.64 -3.38
CA LYS A 14 24.95 -63.54 -4.75
C LYS A 14 23.44 -63.32 -4.91
N MET A 15 23.05 -62.17 -5.47
CA MET A 15 22.81 -61.98 -6.92
C MET A 15 22.57 -60.49 -7.21
N GLY A 16 23.12 -59.98 -8.31
CA GLY A 16 22.86 -58.62 -8.80
C GLY A 16 22.16 -58.65 -10.17
N PHE A 17 21.54 -57.50 -10.50
CA PHE A 17 20.89 -57.11 -11.76
C PHE A 17 19.55 -57.81 -12.06
N VAL A 18 18.45 -57.11 -12.36
CA VAL A 18 18.25 -56.13 -13.46
C VAL A 18 17.21 -55.04 -13.07
N SER A 19 17.36 -53.86 -13.70
CA SER A 19 16.61 -52.61 -13.53
C SER A 19 15.22 -52.55 -14.19
N LYS A 20 14.45 -51.49 -13.82
CA LYS A 20 13.32 -50.82 -14.55
C LYS A 20 11.97 -51.58 -14.46
N VAL A 21 10.76 -51.00 -14.29
CA VAL A 21 10.23 -49.66 -14.61
C VAL A 21 8.73 -49.54 -14.16
N LEU A 22 8.27 -48.31 -13.90
CA LEU A 22 6.89 -47.74 -13.99
C LEU A 22 5.66 -48.14 -13.11
N VAL A 23 4.85 -47.10 -12.91
CA VAL A 23 3.41 -46.97 -12.57
C VAL A 23 2.99 -46.98 -11.09
N ALA A 24 2.82 -45.79 -10.52
CA ALA A 24 1.87 -45.53 -9.45
C ALA A 24 0.85 -44.51 -9.95
N ALA A 25 -0.25 -45.02 -10.51
CA ALA A 25 -1.45 -44.27 -10.83
C ALA A 25 -2.64 -44.98 -10.17
N MET A 26 -3.48 -44.19 -9.50
CA MET A 26 -4.85 -44.51 -9.07
C MET A 26 -5.07 -45.68 -8.10
N VAL A 27 -5.32 -45.34 -6.83
CA VAL A 27 -6.54 -45.80 -6.13
C VAL A 27 -7.10 -44.63 -5.33
N PHE A 28 -7.97 -43.87 -5.98
CA PHE A 28 -8.90 -42.92 -5.38
C PHE A 28 -10.21 -43.70 -5.17
N THR A 29 -10.54 -44.12 -3.94
CA THR A 29 -11.94 -44.32 -3.52
C THR A 29 -12.04 -44.64 -2.02
N ALA A 30 -12.89 -43.86 -1.36
CA ALA A 30 -13.76 -44.22 -0.24
C ALA A 30 -13.16 -44.44 1.17
N VAL A 31 -13.07 -43.34 1.93
CA VAL A 31 -13.67 -43.27 3.28
C VAL A 31 -14.31 -41.88 3.45
N MET A 32 -15.55 -41.76 2.99
CA MET A 32 -16.48 -40.66 3.32
C MET A 32 -17.61 -41.32 4.09
N THR A 33 -17.63 -41.17 5.41
CA THR A 33 -18.85 -41.07 6.25
C THR A 33 -18.44 -40.90 7.71
N GLY A 34 -18.82 -39.77 8.31
CA GLY A 34 -19.05 -39.70 9.74
C GLY A 34 -18.18 -38.73 10.53
N PHE A 35 -18.18 -37.45 10.17
CA PHE A 35 -18.09 -36.40 11.18
C PHE A 35 -19.25 -35.44 10.93
N SER A 36 -20.08 -35.32 11.96
CA SER A 36 -21.18 -34.35 12.02
C SER A 36 -20.59 -32.95 11.92
N ASP A 37 -21.10 -32.18 10.94
CA ASP A 37 -20.87 -30.75 10.82
C ASP A 37 -21.08 -30.06 12.18
N VAL A 38 -20.00 -29.54 12.75
CA VAL A 38 -20.12 -28.40 13.65
C VAL A 38 -20.02 -27.19 12.75
N ALA A 39 -21.17 -26.65 12.37
CA ALA A 39 -21.29 -25.40 11.65
C ALA A 39 -20.69 -24.27 12.51
N TYR A 40 -19.40 -23.98 12.29
CA TYR A 40 -18.87 -22.66 12.53
C TYR A 40 -19.31 -21.80 11.35
N GLY A 41 -20.15 -20.81 11.62
CA GLY A 41 -20.58 -19.87 10.59
C GLY A 41 -19.39 -19.08 10.08
N GLN A 42 -18.77 -19.52 8.99
CA GLN A 42 -18.30 -18.58 7.99
C GLN A 42 -19.51 -17.73 7.62
N MET A 43 -19.42 -16.42 7.85
CA MET A 43 -20.33 -15.52 7.14
C MET A 43 -19.85 -15.57 5.68
N GLU A 44 -20.47 -16.43 4.86
CA GLU A 44 -20.35 -16.31 3.42
C GLU A 44 -20.64 -14.86 3.03
N ILE A 45 -19.99 -14.39 1.95
CA ILE A 45 -20.28 -13.14 1.22
C ILE A 45 -21.72 -13.20 0.66
N SER A 46 -22.68 -13.27 1.56
CA SER A 46 -24.12 -13.38 1.39
C SER A 46 -24.84 -12.25 2.15
N SER A 47 -24.08 -11.44 2.91
CA SER A 47 -24.53 -10.26 3.66
C SER A 47 -24.19 -8.93 2.99
N ILE A 48 -23.42 -8.92 1.88
CA ILE A 48 -23.33 -7.75 1.00
C ILE A 48 -24.62 -7.72 0.19
N GLU A 49 -25.61 -6.98 0.69
CA GLU A 49 -26.92 -6.87 0.06
C GLU A 49 -26.87 -6.00 -1.21
N HIS A 50 -25.96 -5.02 -1.25
CA HIS A 50 -25.95 -3.96 -2.26
C HIS A 50 -24.55 -3.35 -2.48
N GLN A 51 -24.04 -3.39 -3.71
CA GLN A 51 -22.84 -2.65 -4.13
C GLN A 51 -23.27 -1.38 -4.88
N ILE A 52 -22.70 -0.24 -4.51
CA ILE A 52 -22.90 1.05 -5.16
C ILE A 52 -21.55 1.51 -5.70
N ALA A 53 -21.34 1.37 -7.00
CA ALA A 53 -20.06 1.62 -7.65
C ALA A 53 -20.25 2.20 -9.05
N GLY A 54 -19.31 3.05 -9.46
CA GLY A 54 -19.15 3.52 -10.83
C GLY A 54 -17.81 3.11 -11.44
N SER A 55 -17.58 3.48 -12.70
CA SER A 55 -16.28 3.28 -13.37
C SER A 55 -15.17 4.17 -12.82
N ASP A 56 -15.54 5.24 -12.11
CA ASP A 56 -14.64 6.17 -11.44
C ASP A 56 -15.35 6.78 -10.21
N GLN A 57 -14.66 7.65 -9.47
CA GLN A 57 -15.21 8.29 -8.28
C GLN A 57 -16.42 9.20 -8.58
N TYR A 58 -16.49 9.77 -9.78
CA TYR A 58 -17.59 10.67 -10.17
C TYR A 58 -18.88 9.89 -10.41
N GLU A 59 -18.76 8.75 -11.10
CA GLU A 59 -19.87 7.83 -11.32
C GLU A 59 -20.29 7.15 -10.01
N THR A 60 -19.35 6.74 -9.15
CA THR A 60 -19.69 6.23 -7.81
C THR A 60 -20.47 7.28 -7.00
N ALA A 61 -20.04 8.55 -7.01
CA ALA A 61 -20.75 9.62 -6.32
C ALA A 61 -22.17 9.84 -6.88
N TYR A 62 -22.35 9.73 -8.20
CA TYR A 62 -23.67 9.76 -8.82
C TYR A 62 -24.55 8.59 -8.36
N GLN A 63 -24.04 7.35 -8.38
CA GLN A 63 -24.81 6.18 -7.94
C GLN A 63 -25.20 6.28 -6.45
N VAL A 64 -24.31 6.78 -5.60
CA VAL A 64 -24.63 7.07 -4.19
C VAL A 64 -25.71 8.14 -4.06
N ALA A 65 -25.64 9.21 -4.85
CA ALA A 65 -26.64 10.26 -4.84
C ALA A 65 -28.03 9.75 -5.25
N LYS A 66 -28.08 8.95 -6.31
CA LYS A 66 -29.30 8.34 -6.81
C LYS A 66 -29.93 7.35 -5.82
N GLU A 67 -29.12 6.53 -5.16
CA GLU A 67 -29.58 5.63 -4.10
C GLU A 67 -30.20 6.41 -2.93
N LYS A 68 -29.62 7.56 -2.58
CA LYS A 68 -30.11 8.40 -1.49
C LYS A 68 -31.44 9.06 -1.83
N ASP A 69 -31.50 9.76 -2.95
CA ASP A 69 -32.67 10.50 -3.42
C ASP A 69 -32.58 10.68 -4.93
N GLU A 70 -33.57 10.18 -5.66
CA GLU A 70 -33.63 10.33 -7.11
C GLU A 70 -34.05 11.74 -7.57
N ASN A 71 -34.61 12.57 -6.68
CA ASN A 71 -35.08 13.92 -7.01
C ASN A 71 -34.79 14.95 -5.88
N PRO A 72 -33.52 15.18 -5.52
CA PRO A 72 -33.16 16.09 -4.44
C PRO A 72 -33.35 17.56 -4.83
N ASP A 73 -33.90 18.39 -3.94
CA ASP A 73 -34.04 19.84 -4.18
C ASP A 73 -32.67 20.55 -4.30
N THR A 74 -31.68 20.07 -3.56
CA THR A 74 -30.31 20.62 -3.51
C THR A 74 -29.31 19.49 -3.62
N VAL A 75 -28.14 19.69 -4.23
CA VAL A 75 -26.97 18.78 -4.09
C VAL A 75 -25.73 19.56 -3.65
N VAL A 76 -24.84 18.92 -2.89
CA VAL A 76 -23.55 19.51 -2.54
C VAL A 76 -22.51 19.11 -3.58
N MET A 77 -21.56 20.00 -3.89
CA MET A 77 -20.53 19.74 -4.89
C MET A 77 -19.15 20.16 -4.41
N VAL A 78 -18.18 19.25 -4.57
CA VAL A 78 -16.77 19.46 -4.20
C VAL A 78 -15.80 18.92 -5.24
N ARG A 79 -14.57 19.41 -5.18
CA ARG A 79 -13.47 18.91 -6.02
C ARG A 79 -13.12 17.46 -5.63
N GLY A 80 -12.99 16.57 -6.62
CA GLY A 80 -12.76 15.12 -6.46
C GLY A 80 -11.63 14.54 -7.33
N ASP A 81 -10.86 15.39 -8.01
CA ASP A 81 -9.72 14.98 -8.85
C ASP A 81 -8.43 14.73 -8.03
N LYS A 82 -7.42 14.21 -8.72
CA LYS A 82 -6.08 13.94 -8.19
C LYS A 82 -5.07 14.80 -8.98
N ILE A 83 -4.21 15.55 -8.28
CA ILE A 83 -3.02 16.19 -8.90
C ILE A 83 -1.81 15.40 -8.46
N GLU A 84 -1.04 14.85 -9.41
CA GLU A 84 0.13 14.02 -9.09
C GLU A 84 -0.22 12.93 -8.06
N ASN A 85 -1.35 12.23 -8.23
CA ASN A 85 -1.90 11.23 -7.30
C ASN A 85 -2.24 11.73 -5.88
N VAL A 86 -2.18 13.04 -5.61
CA VAL A 86 -2.67 13.66 -4.36
C VAL A 86 -4.15 14.03 -4.53
N PRO A 87 -5.07 13.44 -3.74
CA PRO A 87 -6.49 13.79 -3.77
C PRO A 87 -6.73 15.26 -3.40
N GLN A 88 -7.50 15.97 -4.19
CA GLN A 88 -7.83 17.39 -3.96
C GLN A 88 -9.20 17.57 -3.28
N VAL A 89 -9.55 16.68 -2.34
CA VAL A 89 -10.86 16.60 -1.66
C VAL A 89 -10.90 17.26 -0.28
N ILE A 90 -9.94 18.12 0.04
CA ILE A 90 -9.79 18.72 1.39
C ILE A 90 -11.08 19.44 1.84
N ASP A 91 -11.67 20.22 0.94
CA ASP A 91 -12.91 20.94 1.23
C ASP A 91 -14.12 19.99 1.33
N GLY A 92 -14.02 18.80 0.71
CA GLY A 92 -14.97 17.68 0.81
C GLY A 92 -15.14 17.14 2.23
N LEU A 93 -14.13 17.27 3.10
CA LEU A 93 -14.27 16.93 4.53
C LEU A 93 -15.45 17.65 5.17
N THR A 94 -15.61 18.94 4.87
CA THR A 94 -16.64 19.78 5.49
C THR A 94 -17.98 19.71 4.76
N ALA A 95 -18.00 19.20 3.53
CA ALA A 95 -19.19 19.06 2.71
C ALA A 95 -20.24 18.15 3.35
N SER A 96 -19.81 17.08 4.03
CA SER A 96 -20.73 16.14 4.69
C SER A 96 -21.63 16.82 5.74
N GLY A 97 -21.16 17.90 6.38
CA GLY A 97 -21.97 18.66 7.32
C GLY A 97 -23.14 19.39 6.64
N ILE A 98 -22.89 20.04 5.51
CA ILE A 98 -23.93 20.70 4.71
C ILE A 98 -24.85 19.68 4.06
N ALA A 99 -24.29 18.58 3.56
CA ALA A 99 -25.07 17.47 3.03
C ALA A 99 -26.04 16.92 4.09
N GLY A 100 -25.60 16.82 5.35
CA GLY A 100 -26.43 16.44 6.49
C GLY A 100 -27.54 17.45 6.81
N LEU A 101 -27.20 18.74 6.80
CA LEU A 101 -28.15 19.84 7.05
C LEU A 101 -29.29 19.88 6.03
N GLU A 102 -28.95 19.76 4.75
CA GLU A 102 -29.89 19.79 3.62
C GLU A 102 -30.48 18.40 3.32
N ASN A 103 -30.08 17.37 4.09
CA ASN A 103 -30.42 15.97 3.88
C ASN A 103 -30.21 15.48 2.42
N THR A 104 -29.07 15.84 1.82
CA THR A 104 -28.75 15.57 0.41
C THR A 104 -27.41 14.84 0.23
N SER A 105 -27.05 14.54 -1.02
CA SER A 105 -25.78 13.91 -1.42
C SER A 105 -24.75 14.91 -1.92
N THR A 106 -23.50 14.44 -1.89
CA THR A 106 -22.34 15.16 -2.42
C THR A 106 -21.95 14.56 -3.76
N LEU A 107 -21.90 15.39 -4.80
CA LEU A 107 -21.33 15.08 -6.11
C LEU A 107 -19.90 15.63 -6.21
N LEU A 108 -19.13 15.06 -7.13
CA LEU A 108 -17.71 15.39 -7.33
C LEU A 108 -17.48 16.08 -8.67
N VAL A 109 -16.51 16.99 -8.73
CA VAL A 109 -16.07 17.66 -9.97
C VAL A 109 -14.56 17.76 -10.06
N GLU A 110 -14.03 18.05 -11.24
CA GLU A 110 -12.65 18.48 -11.41
C GLU A 110 -12.51 19.98 -11.11
N GLN A 111 -11.28 20.47 -11.04
CA GLN A 111 -11.04 21.89 -10.75
C GLN A 111 -11.76 22.85 -11.69
N ASP A 112 -11.69 22.58 -12.99
CA ASP A 112 -12.14 23.51 -14.04
C ASP A 112 -13.12 22.88 -15.04
N ASN A 113 -13.61 21.68 -14.73
CA ASN A 113 -14.47 20.90 -15.60
C ASN A 113 -15.47 20.05 -14.79
N ILE A 114 -16.66 19.83 -15.36
CA ILE A 114 -17.65 18.88 -14.84
C ILE A 114 -17.47 17.57 -15.61
N PRO A 115 -17.06 16.46 -14.96
CA PRO A 115 -16.99 15.15 -15.58
C PRO A 115 -18.34 14.69 -16.13
N GLU A 116 -18.32 13.79 -17.10
CA GLU A 116 -19.55 13.39 -17.80
C GLU A 116 -20.56 12.71 -16.86
N ALA A 117 -20.10 11.82 -15.99
CA ALA A 117 -20.90 11.21 -14.92
C ALA A 117 -21.61 12.28 -14.05
N THR A 118 -20.91 13.35 -13.67
CA THR A 118 -21.49 14.44 -12.87
C THR A 118 -22.51 15.26 -13.67
N LYS A 119 -22.31 15.46 -14.99
CA LYS A 119 -23.33 16.10 -15.83
C LYS A 119 -24.59 15.24 -15.96
N GLU A 120 -24.41 13.93 -16.11
CA GLU A 120 -25.51 12.98 -16.12
C GLU A 120 -26.27 13.02 -14.79
N ALA A 121 -25.55 13.04 -13.67
CA ALA A 121 -26.13 13.20 -12.33
C ALA A 121 -26.98 14.47 -12.22
N LEU A 122 -26.45 15.64 -12.61
CA LEU A 122 -27.19 16.91 -12.57
C LEU A 122 -28.44 16.87 -13.46
N THR A 123 -28.39 16.17 -14.60
CA THR A 123 -29.53 16.04 -15.51
C THR A 123 -30.57 15.05 -14.98
N SER A 124 -30.13 13.93 -14.41
CA SER A 124 -31.01 12.86 -13.92
C SER A 124 -31.66 13.21 -12.58
N LEU A 125 -30.89 13.78 -11.65
CA LEU A 125 -31.38 14.18 -10.32
C LEU A 125 -32.16 15.49 -10.38
N ASN A 126 -31.88 16.34 -11.39
CA ASN A 126 -32.55 17.62 -11.65
C ASN A 126 -32.73 18.50 -10.41
N PRO A 127 -31.65 18.83 -9.65
CA PRO A 127 -31.77 19.66 -8.46
C PRO A 127 -32.09 21.11 -8.81
N GLU A 128 -32.80 21.81 -7.93
CA GLU A 128 -33.06 23.25 -8.07
C GLU A 128 -31.81 24.06 -7.73
N LYS A 129 -30.96 23.55 -6.83
CA LYS A 129 -29.77 24.24 -6.32
C LYS A 129 -28.55 23.33 -6.21
N VAL A 130 -27.35 23.86 -6.50
CA VAL A 130 -26.06 23.26 -6.14
C VAL A 130 -25.35 24.11 -5.10
N VAL A 131 -24.92 23.49 -4.00
CA VAL A 131 -24.05 24.12 -3.01
C VAL A 131 -22.60 23.72 -3.27
N ILE A 132 -21.78 24.67 -3.71
CA ILE A 132 -20.36 24.46 -3.99
C ILE A 132 -19.54 24.73 -2.73
N ILE A 133 -18.73 23.75 -2.29
CA ILE A 133 -17.76 23.96 -1.21
C ILE A 133 -16.36 24.14 -1.80
N GLY A 134 -15.70 25.22 -1.38
CA GLY A 134 -14.36 25.58 -1.82
C GLY A 134 -14.33 26.81 -2.73
N GLY A 135 -13.20 27.51 -2.71
CA GLY A 135 -12.97 28.70 -3.53
C GLY A 135 -12.76 28.37 -5.00
N SER A 136 -12.57 29.39 -5.84
CA SER A 136 -12.33 29.23 -7.28
C SER A 136 -11.03 28.49 -7.64
N ALA A 137 -10.11 28.34 -6.69
CA ALA A 137 -8.93 27.49 -6.83
C ALA A 137 -9.24 25.99 -6.65
N ALA A 138 -10.33 25.65 -5.95
CA ALA A 138 -10.79 24.27 -5.78
C ALA A 138 -11.85 23.93 -6.83
N VAL A 139 -12.91 24.72 -6.95
CA VAL A 139 -13.95 24.55 -7.98
C VAL A 139 -14.09 25.87 -8.72
N SER A 140 -13.63 25.94 -9.96
CA SER A 140 -13.50 27.19 -10.68
C SER A 140 -14.83 27.89 -10.96
N ASN A 141 -14.75 29.15 -11.36
CA ASN A 141 -15.92 29.87 -11.86
C ASN A 141 -16.46 29.28 -13.17
N ASN A 142 -15.63 28.55 -13.93
CA ASN A 142 -16.09 27.87 -15.15
C ASN A 142 -17.10 26.77 -14.80
N VAL A 143 -16.78 25.93 -13.81
CA VAL A 143 -17.68 24.90 -13.30
C VAL A 143 -19.00 25.52 -12.81
N GLU A 144 -18.94 26.58 -12.00
CA GLU A 144 -20.15 27.26 -11.53
C GLU A 144 -21.00 27.85 -12.66
N ASN A 145 -20.37 28.45 -13.68
CA ASN A 145 -21.07 28.97 -14.84
C ASN A 145 -21.72 27.86 -15.69
N GLN A 146 -21.07 26.69 -15.79
CA GLN A 146 -21.65 25.53 -16.46
C GLN A 146 -22.91 25.05 -15.73
N ILE A 147 -22.90 24.97 -14.40
CA ILE A 147 -24.09 24.60 -13.59
C ILE A 147 -25.22 25.62 -13.82
N LYS A 148 -24.93 26.92 -13.71
CA LYS A 148 -25.92 27.98 -13.97
C LYS A 148 -26.50 27.93 -15.37
N SER A 149 -25.71 27.53 -16.37
CA SER A 149 -26.18 27.39 -17.76
C SER A 149 -27.19 26.26 -17.96
N LEU A 150 -27.22 25.28 -17.04
CA LEU A 150 -28.25 24.24 -16.98
C LEU A 150 -29.55 24.73 -16.32
N GLY A 151 -29.59 25.99 -15.84
CA GLY A 151 -30.74 26.57 -15.15
C GLY A 151 -30.83 26.23 -13.67
N ILE A 152 -29.73 25.74 -13.07
CA ILE A 152 -29.65 25.35 -11.66
C ILE A 152 -29.02 26.51 -10.86
N ASP A 153 -29.63 26.88 -9.73
CA ASP A 153 -29.11 27.92 -8.86
C ASP A 153 -27.85 27.43 -8.11
N THR A 154 -26.98 28.35 -7.69
CA THR A 154 -25.76 27.97 -6.96
C THR A 154 -25.49 28.84 -5.74
N ASP A 155 -25.18 28.20 -4.63
CA ASP A 155 -24.54 28.83 -3.46
C ASP A 155 -23.07 28.38 -3.40
N ARG A 156 -22.19 29.20 -2.83
CA ARG A 156 -20.78 28.84 -2.64
C ARG A 156 -20.27 29.22 -1.27
N PHE A 157 -19.72 28.24 -0.55
CA PHE A 157 -19.09 28.43 0.75
C PHE A 157 -17.58 28.19 0.66
N TYR A 158 -16.79 29.20 1.02
CA TYR A 158 -15.33 29.16 0.91
C TYR A 158 -14.65 30.13 1.88
N GLY A 159 -13.34 29.94 2.06
CA GLY A 159 -12.45 30.89 2.71
C GLY A 159 -11.14 31.04 1.94
N ASN A 160 -10.20 31.84 2.45
CA ASN A 160 -8.89 32.03 1.82
C ASN A 160 -7.98 30.79 1.95
N ASN A 161 -8.32 29.86 2.83
CA ASN A 161 -7.62 28.61 3.07
C ASN A 161 -8.57 27.57 3.69
N ARG A 162 -8.14 26.31 3.79
CA ARG A 162 -8.95 25.19 4.32
C ARG A 162 -9.51 25.42 5.73
N TYR A 163 -8.79 26.12 6.60
CA TYR A 163 -9.25 26.41 7.96
C TYR A 163 -10.42 27.41 7.96
N GLU A 164 -10.32 28.42 7.10
CA GLU A 164 -11.38 29.43 6.93
C GLU A 164 -12.58 28.86 6.16
N THR A 165 -12.36 28.02 5.15
CA THR A 165 -13.44 27.28 4.49
C THR A 165 -14.21 26.44 5.51
N ALA A 166 -13.51 25.65 6.34
CA ALA A 166 -14.16 24.84 7.38
C ALA A 166 -14.94 25.69 8.39
N ALA A 167 -14.38 26.82 8.84
CA ALA A 167 -15.06 27.75 9.74
C ALA A 167 -16.33 28.36 9.11
N ASN A 168 -16.27 28.74 7.83
CA ASN A 168 -17.41 29.33 7.12
C ASN A 168 -18.51 28.29 6.84
N VAL A 169 -18.14 27.08 6.44
CA VAL A 169 -19.08 25.96 6.28
C VAL A 169 -19.75 25.64 7.61
N ALA A 170 -18.99 25.57 8.71
CA ALA A 170 -19.53 25.33 10.04
C ALA A 170 -20.53 26.43 10.47
N ARG A 171 -20.24 27.71 10.18
CA ARG A 171 -21.17 28.82 10.45
C ARG A 171 -22.45 28.72 9.65
N GLU A 172 -22.37 28.28 8.40
CA GLU A 172 -23.54 28.09 7.54
C GLU A 172 -24.46 26.98 8.07
N MET A 173 -23.90 25.93 8.68
CA MET A 173 -24.71 24.93 9.39
C MET A 173 -25.57 25.53 10.51
N GLY A 174 -25.25 26.74 10.98
CA GLY A 174 -26.04 27.54 11.90
C GLY A 174 -25.95 27.07 13.35
N SER A 175 -26.39 25.84 13.63
CA SER A 175 -26.33 25.24 14.96
C SER A 175 -25.62 23.90 14.92
N ALA A 176 -24.68 23.70 15.83
CA ALA A 176 -24.03 22.42 16.02
C ALA A 176 -24.90 21.50 16.88
N LYS A 177 -25.04 20.24 16.46
CA LYS A 177 -25.70 19.22 17.27
C LYS A 177 -25.04 19.14 18.65
N ASP A 178 -25.87 19.24 19.68
CA ASP A 178 -25.49 19.24 21.09
C ASP A 178 -24.43 20.28 21.49
N ASN A 179 -24.23 21.36 20.71
CA ASN A 179 -23.10 22.29 20.87
C ASN A 179 -21.72 21.60 20.76
N THR A 180 -21.63 20.55 19.93
CA THR A 180 -20.39 19.77 19.74
C THR A 180 -19.82 19.96 18.33
N ALA A 181 -18.50 20.17 18.21
CA ALA A 181 -17.79 20.23 16.93
C ALA A 181 -16.78 19.10 16.78
N ILE A 182 -16.51 18.66 15.55
CA ILE A 182 -15.46 17.69 15.24
C ILE A 182 -14.16 18.45 14.93
N ILE A 183 -13.06 18.00 15.51
CA ILE A 183 -11.72 18.54 15.29
C ILE A 183 -10.87 17.53 14.53
N VAL A 184 -10.32 17.97 13.40
CA VAL A 184 -9.39 17.21 12.55
C VAL A 184 -8.17 18.05 12.19
N ASP A 185 -7.04 17.42 11.83
CA ASP A 185 -5.90 18.15 11.28
C ASP A 185 -6.12 18.44 9.80
N GLY A 186 -6.07 19.74 9.45
CA GLY A 186 -6.24 20.16 8.06
C GLY A 186 -5.14 19.64 7.13
N ASN A 187 -4.01 19.14 7.64
CA ASN A 187 -2.93 18.57 6.82
C ASN A 187 -2.99 17.04 6.69
N ALA A 188 -3.78 16.34 7.50
CA ALA A 188 -3.95 14.89 7.46
C ALA A 188 -5.27 14.53 6.78
N VAL A 189 -5.37 14.89 5.50
CA VAL A 189 -6.63 14.86 4.73
C VAL A 189 -7.27 13.48 4.73
N VAL A 190 -6.47 12.44 4.49
CA VAL A 190 -6.93 11.05 4.39
C VAL A 190 -7.47 10.52 5.72
N ASP A 191 -6.74 10.72 6.81
CA ASP A 191 -7.16 10.25 8.13
C ASP A 191 -8.36 11.02 8.67
N SER A 192 -8.63 12.21 8.13
CA SER A 192 -9.75 13.05 8.54
C SER A 192 -11.07 12.67 7.85
N LEU A 193 -11.03 11.98 6.70
CA LEU A 193 -12.24 11.65 5.91
C LEU A 193 -13.18 10.68 6.65
N VAL A 194 -12.64 9.91 7.59
CA VAL A 194 -13.43 9.08 8.53
C VAL A 194 -14.45 9.89 9.34
N ALA A 195 -14.27 11.21 9.48
CA ALA A 195 -15.18 12.09 10.24
C ALA A 195 -16.48 12.43 9.49
N GLY A 196 -16.53 12.26 8.17
CA GLY A 196 -17.65 12.68 7.32
C GLY A 196 -19.03 12.17 7.76
N PRO A 197 -19.21 10.88 8.11
CA PRO A 197 -20.50 10.36 8.55
C PRO A 197 -21.02 10.98 9.84
N LEU A 198 -20.11 11.31 10.77
CA LEU A 198 -20.49 11.98 12.01
C LEU A 198 -20.84 13.44 11.71
N ALA A 199 -20.12 14.10 10.81
CA ALA A 199 -20.46 15.45 10.38
C ALA A 199 -21.86 15.55 9.76
N TYR A 200 -22.24 14.54 8.97
CA TYR A 200 -23.58 14.40 8.40
C TYR A 200 -24.69 14.34 9.49
N LYS A 201 -24.38 13.95 10.72
CA LYS A 201 -25.32 13.97 11.86
C LYS A 201 -25.53 15.36 12.47
N GLY A 202 -24.89 16.40 11.93
CA GLY A 202 -25.03 17.79 12.37
C GLY A 202 -23.89 18.31 13.26
N TYR A 203 -22.76 17.59 13.33
CA TYR A 203 -21.56 18.07 14.02
C TYR A 203 -20.63 18.78 13.03
N PRO A 204 -20.43 20.10 13.11
CA PRO A 204 -19.56 20.80 12.17
C PRO A 204 -18.11 20.35 12.31
N ILE A 205 -17.41 20.20 11.18
CA ILE A 205 -15.97 19.94 11.15
C ILE A 205 -15.21 21.26 11.18
N LEU A 206 -14.31 21.39 12.14
CA LEU A 206 -13.35 22.47 12.25
C LEU A 206 -11.93 21.92 12.20
N MET A 207 -11.03 22.65 11.55
CA MET A 207 -9.67 22.18 11.28
C MET A 207 -8.64 22.85 12.20
N ILE A 208 -7.64 22.09 12.63
CA ILE A 208 -6.44 22.57 13.32
C ILE A 208 -5.20 22.39 12.43
N ASN A 209 -4.07 22.99 12.82
CA ASN A 209 -2.79 22.80 12.13
C ASN A 209 -1.81 22.10 13.06
N ASN A 210 -1.76 20.77 12.99
CA ASN A 210 -0.92 19.97 13.88
C ASN A 210 0.57 20.09 13.55
N ALA A 211 0.92 20.23 12.26
CA ALA A 211 2.31 20.44 11.83
C ALA A 211 2.95 21.69 12.47
N ARG A 212 2.13 22.69 12.82
CA ARG A 212 2.55 23.88 13.56
C ARG A 212 2.23 23.81 15.06
N GLY A 213 1.54 22.76 15.51
CA GLY A 213 1.07 22.60 16.88
C GLY A 213 0.09 23.70 17.29
N THR A 214 -0.80 24.15 16.40
CA THR A 214 -1.65 25.32 16.64
C THR A 214 -3.13 25.08 16.32
N VAL A 215 -3.99 25.69 17.13
CA VAL A 215 -5.41 25.94 16.79
C VAL A 215 -5.50 27.32 16.12
N PRO A 216 -5.83 27.41 14.81
CA PRO A 216 -5.96 28.68 14.10
C PRO A 216 -7.00 29.61 14.74
N GLU A 217 -6.82 30.93 14.64
CA GLU A 217 -7.77 31.87 15.27
C GLU A 217 -9.17 31.77 14.65
N VAL A 218 -9.26 31.58 13.33
CA VAL A 218 -10.55 31.35 12.63
C VAL A 218 -11.32 30.15 13.19
N THR A 219 -10.60 29.11 13.64
CA THR A 219 -11.20 27.94 14.29
C THR A 219 -11.73 28.30 15.68
N LYS A 220 -10.98 29.09 16.46
CA LYS A 220 -11.44 29.55 17.78
C LYS A 220 -12.64 30.50 17.69
N GLU A 221 -12.65 31.36 16.67
CA GLU A 221 -13.78 32.24 16.38
C GLU A 221 -15.02 31.41 16.04
N ALA A 222 -14.90 30.44 15.13
CA ALA A 222 -16.02 29.56 14.79
C ALA A 222 -16.56 28.78 16.01
N LEU A 223 -15.68 28.26 16.88
CA LEU A 223 -16.09 27.62 18.14
C LEU A 223 -16.94 28.56 19.02
N ARG A 224 -16.57 29.85 19.11
CA ARG A 224 -17.31 30.86 19.88
C ARG A 224 -18.62 31.25 19.19
N ASP A 225 -18.57 31.52 17.88
CA ASP A 225 -19.71 32.00 17.09
C ASP A 225 -20.86 30.98 17.09
N LEU A 226 -20.52 29.69 17.01
CA LEU A 226 -21.47 28.57 17.03
C LEU A 226 -21.90 28.15 18.45
N GLY A 227 -21.34 28.78 19.49
CA GLY A 227 -21.63 28.43 20.88
C GLY A 227 -21.21 26.99 21.23
N ILE A 228 -20.11 26.50 20.63
CA ILE A 228 -19.60 25.16 20.92
C ILE A 228 -19.15 25.08 22.38
N GLU A 229 -19.48 23.98 23.03
CA GLU A 229 -19.10 23.66 24.41
C GLU A 229 -18.22 22.40 24.47
N ARG A 230 -18.36 21.52 23.48
CA ARG A 230 -17.67 20.23 23.43
C ARG A 230 -17.01 20.00 22.08
N VAL A 231 -15.89 19.29 22.09
CA VAL A 231 -15.21 18.90 20.85
C VAL A 231 -14.89 17.42 20.84
N ILE A 232 -15.09 16.80 19.69
CA ILE A 232 -14.68 15.42 19.39
C ILE A 232 -13.43 15.49 18.53
N ILE A 233 -12.34 14.86 18.95
CA ILE A 233 -11.12 14.78 18.16
C ILE A 233 -11.15 13.52 17.31
N VAL A 234 -10.94 13.66 16.00
CA VAL A 234 -10.77 12.51 15.10
C VAL A 234 -9.32 12.46 14.63
N GLY A 235 -8.65 11.35 14.95
CA GLY A 235 -7.22 11.11 14.76
C GLY A 235 -6.49 10.80 16.06
N GLY A 236 -5.47 9.96 15.97
CA GLY A 236 -4.52 9.69 17.07
C GLY A 236 -3.63 10.89 17.40
N THR A 237 -2.77 10.76 18.40
CA THR A 237 -1.86 11.84 18.84
C THR A 237 -0.79 12.21 17.81
N ALA A 238 -0.52 11.34 16.83
CA ALA A 238 0.34 11.65 15.70
C ALA A 238 -0.27 12.73 14.78
N VAL A 239 -1.61 12.74 14.65
CA VAL A 239 -2.35 13.64 13.75
C VAL A 239 -2.93 14.84 14.50
N VAL A 240 -3.39 14.66 15.73
CA VAL A 240 -3.80 15.76 16.62
C VAL A 240 -3.06 15.62 17.94
N SER A 241 -1.94 16.33 18.08
CA SER A 241 -1.03 16.21 19.22
C SER A 241 -1.68 16.55 20.56
N ALA A 242 -1.09 16.01 21.64
CA ALA A 242 -1.50 16.33 23.00
C ALA A 242 -1.37 17.82 23.34
N ASP A 243 -0.47 18.54 22.66
CA ASP A 243 -0.32 19.99 22.83
C ASP A 243 -1.47 20.78 22.18
N VAL A 244 -1.97 20.33 21.02
CA VAL A 244 -3.17 20.90 20.39
C VAL A 244 -4.40 20.59 21.23
N GLU A 245 -4.53 19.36 21.74
CA GLU A 245 -5.62 18.99 22.65
C GLU A 245 -5.63 19.85 23.92
N GLN A 246 -4.46 20.10 24.53
CA GLN A 246 -4.33 21.01 25.66
C GLN A 246 -4.70 22.45 25.29
N GLN A 247 -4.40 22.91 24.09
CA GLN A 247 -4.82 24.24 23.63
C GLN A 247 -6.33 24.34 23.53
N LEU A 248 -7.02 23.32 23.00
CA LEU A 248 -8.48 23.26 22.94
C LEU A 248 -9.09 23.33 24.34
N ASN A 249 -8.60 22.53 25.29
CA ASN A 249 -9.05 22.53 26.69
C ASN A 249 -8.76 23.84 27.44
N ARG A 250 -7.85 24.70 26.94
CA ARG A 250 -7.59 26.03 27.51
C ARG A 250 -8.52 27.10 26.94
N ILE A 251 -9.28 26.82 25.89
CA ILE A 251 -10.31 27.73 25.38
C ILE A 251 -11.47 27.72 26.39
N SER A 252 -11.74 28.87 27.00
CA SER A 252 -12.81 29.00 28.01
C SER A 252 -14.14 28.51 27.46
N GLY A 253 -14.78 27.56 28.16
CA GLY A 253 -16.07 26.99 27.79
C GLY A 253 -16.00 25.76 26.89
N ILE A 254 -14.81 25.35 26.43
CA ILE A 254 -14.62 24.18 25.58
C ILE A 254 -14.07 23.01 26.38
N THR A 255 -14.65 21.82 26.19
CA THR A 255 -14.14 20.56 26.71
C THR A 255 -13.91 19.58 25.57
N VAL A 256 -12.76 18.90 25.57
CA VAL A 256 -12.55 17.72 24.71
C VAL A 256 -13.37 16.56 25.30
N GLU A 257 -14.44 16.18 24.60
CA GLU A 257 -15.40 15.15 25.04
C GLU A 257 -14.85 13.75 24.75
N GLU A 258 -14.45 13.51 23.51
CA GLU A 258 -13.96 12.21 23.05
C GLU A 258 -12.83 12.36 22.03
N ARG A 259 -12.03 11.29 21.90
CA ARG A 259 -10.99 11.15 20.87
C ARG A 259 -11.13 9.80 20.19
N PHE A 260 -11.34 9.82 18.88
CA PHE A 260 -11.36 8.64 18.03
C PHE A 260 -10.05 8.56 17.24
N GLY A 261 -9.12 7.71 17.69
CA GLY A 261 -7.84 7.51 17.00
C GLY A 261 -7.34 6.09 17.19
N GLY A 262 -7.49 5.28 16.14
CA GLY A 262 -6.93 3.93 16.08
C GLY A 262 -5.49 3.94 15.55
N LYS A 263 -4.89 2.75 15.42
CA LYS A 263 -3.55 2.56 14.83
C LYS A 263 -3.52 2.94 13.35
N ASN A 264 -4.67 2.85 12.68
CA ASN A 264 -4.85 3.19 11.27
C ASN A 264 -6.30 3.69 11.03
N ARG A 265 -6.62 4.02 9.77
CA ARG A 265 -7.95 4.54 9.37
C ARG A 265 -9.07 3.52 9.51
N VAL A 266 -8.79 2.23 9.33
CA VAL A 266 -9.77 1.15 9.53
C VAL A 266 -10.22 1.16 10.98
N GLU A 267 -9.28 1.08 11.93
CA GLU A 267 -9.58 1.12 13.36
C GLU A 267 -10.22 2.45 13.78
N THR A 268 -9.76 3.59 13.24
CA THR A 268 -10.37 4.89 13.53
C THR A 268 -11.84 4.95 13.06
N SER A 269 -12.14 4.41 11.88
CA SER A 269 -13.50 4.36 11.35
C SER A 269 -14.41 3.38 12.09
N LEU A 270 -13.87 2.26 12.57
CA LEU A 270 -14.58 1.34 13.46
C LEU A 270 -14.94 2.01 14.78
N LEU A 271 -14.00 2.71 15.41
CA LEU A 271 -14.27 3.45 16.65
C LEU A 271 -15.36 4.51 16.45
N LEU A 272 -15.32 5.24 15.33
CA LEU A 272 -16.37 6.20 14.97
C LEU A 272 -17.70 5.54 14.65
N GLY A 273 -17.70 4.38 13.99
CA GLY A 273 -18.92 3.65 13.63
C GLY A 273 -19.70 3.13 14.83
N GLU A 274 -19.06 2.99 15.98
CA GLU A 274 -19.68 2.65 17.27
C GLU A 274 -20.23 3.87 18.03
N HIS A 275 -20.03 5.10 17.52
CA HIS A 275 -20.57 6.30 18.16
C HIS A 275 -22.11 6.23 18.32
N GLN A 276 -22.63 6.76 19.43
CA GLN A 276 -24.04 6.62 19.82
C GLN A 276 -25.06 7.08 18.77
N ASP A 277 -24.68 8.02 17.90
CA ASP A 277 -25.51 8.50 16.79
C ASP A 277 -25.74 7.48 15.67
N PHE A 278 -24.97 6.41 15.65
CA PHE A 278 -25.14 5.28 14.74
C PHE A 278 -25.84 4.09 15.42
N SER A 279 -26.30 4.23 16.67
CA SER A 279 -27.01 3.16 17.39
C SER A 279 -28.29 2.71 16.69
N GLY A 280 -28.99 3.63 16.01
CA GLY A 280 -30.18 3.36 15.21
C GLY A 280 -29.92 3.02 13.74
N ALA A 281 -28.65 3.00 13.30
CA ALA A 281 -28.33 2.66 11.91
C ALA A 281 -28.56 1.17 11.65
N THR A 282 -29.25 0.84 10.55
CA THR A 282 -29.53 -0.55 10.13
C THR A 282 -28.58 -1.06 9.05
N SER A 283 -27.52 -0.30 8.77
CA SER A 283 -26.59 -0.59 7.68
C SER A 283 -25.25 0.09 7.93
N VAL A 284 -24.16 -0.55 7.50
CA VAL A 284 -22.81 0.04 7.43
C VAL A 284 -22.37 0.16 5.97
N SER A 285 -21.72 1.28 5.63
CA SER A 285 -21.09 1.45 4.32
C SER A 285 -19.61 1.07 4.43
N LEU A 286 -19.17 0.09 3.65
CA LEU A 286 -17.78 -0.35 3.58
C LEU A 286 -17.10 0.28 2.37
N LEU A 287 -15.89 0.81 2.60
CA LEU A 287 -15.05 1.40 1.57
C LEU A 287 -13.64 0.85 1.65
N ASP A 288 -12.96 0.74 0.52
CA ASP A 288 -11.53 0.46 0.53
C ASP A 288 -10.78 1.62 1.19
N GLY A 289 -9.92 1.30 2.16
CA GLY A 289 -8.95 2.18 2.79
C GLY A 289 -7.93 2.82 1.83
N HIS A 290 -8.05 2.66 0.51
CA HIS A 290 -7.24 3.31 -0.52
C HIS A 290 -8.04 4.21 -1.47
N GLU A 291 -9.37 4.05 -1.56
CA GLU A 291 -10.26 4.90 -2.36
C GLU A 291 -10.98 5.92 -1.47
N TYR A 292 -10.23 6.94 -1.06
CA TYR A 292 -10.66 7.92 -0.06
C TYR A 292 -11.79 8.85 -0.51
N VAL A 293 -11.87 9.10 -1.82
CA VAL A 293 -12.76 10.11 -2.38
C VAL A 293 -14.22 9.66 -2.27
N ASP A 294 -14.47 8.36 -2.40
CA ASP A 294 -15.80 7.76 -2.29
C ASP A 294 -16.39 7.92 -0.88
N ALA A 295 -15.55 8.09 0.15
CA ALA A 295 -16.01 8.31 1.52
C ALA A 295 -16.79 9.62 1.70
N VAL A 296 -16.47 10.64 0.90
CA VAL A 296 -17.18 11.92 0.89
C VAL A 296 -18.62 11.71 0.41
N ALA A 297 -18.80 10.96 -0.69
CA ALA A 297 -20.12 10.63 -1.20
C ALA A 297 -20.87 9.67 -0.26
N ALA A 298 -20.21 8.60 0.20
CA ALA A 298 -20.78 7.57 1.08
C ALA A 298 -21.32 8.14 2.40
N SER A 299 -20.70 9.21 2.92
CA SER A 299 -21.16 9.90 4.13
C SER A 299 -22.62 10.35 4.03
N SER A 300 -23.11 10.65 2.82
CA SER A 300 -24.49 11.10 2.59
C SER A 300 -25.56 10.03 2.81
N LEU A 301 -25.17 8.76 2.90
CA LEU A 301 -26.06 7.65 3.25
C LEU A 301 -26.43 7.65 4.74
N GLY A 302 -25.78 8.49 5.56
CA GLY A 302 -26.15 8.77 6.95
C GLY A 302 -25.93 7.62 7.94
N GLY A 303 -25.40 6.49 7.49
CA GLY A 303 -24.92 5.40 8.34
C GLY A 303 -23.42 5.51 8.63
N PRO A 304 -22.87 4.64 9.48
CA PRO A 304 -21.43 4.54 9.67
C PRO A 304 -20.74 4.20 8.34
N VAL A 305 -19.61 4.85 8.07
CA VAL A 305 -18.67 4.48 7.00
C VAL A 305 -17.46 3.85 7.67
N VAL A 306 -17.17 2.61 7.31
CA VAL A 306 -16.02 1.85 7.80
C VAL A 306 -15.10 1.55 6.64
N TYR A 307 -13.84 1.92 6.79
CA TYR A 307 -12.83 1.49 5.84
C TYR A 307 -12.47 0.04 6.13
N TYR A 308 -12.28 -0.75 5.10
CA TYR A 308 -11.64 -2.06 5.19
C TYR A 308 -10.37 -2.04 4.36
N ASN A 309 -9.45 -2.96 4.66
CA ASN A 309 -8.29 -3.16 3.83
C ASN A 309 -8.60 -4.33 2.90
N GLN A 310 -8.49 -4.17 1.59
CA GLN A 310 -8.64 -5.28 0.65
C GLN A 310 -7.74 -6.48 1.01
N ARG A 311 -6.56 -6.21 1.60
CA ARG A 311 -5.60 -7.22 2.07
C ARG A 311 -6.11 -8.09 3.23
N HIS A 312 -6.80 -7.49 4.20
CA HIS A 312 -7.29 -8.18 5.41
C HIS A 312 -8.77 -8.53 5.32
N GLY A 313 -9.44 -8.12 4.23
CA GLY A 313 -10.87 -8.28 4.03
C GLY A 313 -11.70 -7.66 5.17
N ILE A 314 -12.81 -8.32 5.47
CA ILE A 314 -13.71 -7.97 6.57
C ILE A 314 -13.18 -8.66 7.84
N THR A 315 -12.52 -7.91 8.73
CA THR A 315 -12.02 -8.45 10.01
C THR A 315 -13.15 -8.82 10.97
N ASP A 316 -12.85 -9.52 12.06
CA ASP A 316 -13.83 -9.84 13.12
C ASP A 316 -14.50 -8.60 13.72
N GLU A 317 -13.76 -7.48 13.86
CA GLU A 317 -14.33 -6.20 14.29
C GLU A 317 -15.36 -5.68 13.30
N ILE A 318 -15.03 -5.70 12.00
CA ILE A 318 -15.92 -5.24 10.94
C ILE A 318 -17.14 -6.18 10.89
N SER A 319 -16.94 -7.49 10.96
CA SER A 319 -18.00 -8.51 11.02
C SER A 319 -18.94 -8.33 12.21
N ARG A 320 -18.40 -7.97 13.39
CA ARG A 320 -19.19 -7.64 14.58
C ARG A 320 -20.04 -6.39 14.36
N MET A 321 -19.47 -5.35 13.75
CA MET A 321 -20.24 -4.14 13.42
C MET A 321 -21.32 -4.43 12.37
N ILE A 322 -21.00 -5.17 11.31
CA ILE A 322 -21.97 -5.60 10.30
C ILE A 322 -23.13 -6.35 10.96
N SER A 323 -22.80 -7.31 11.82
CA SER A 323 -23.80 -8.10 12.55
C SER A 323 -24.66 -7.25 13.49
N SER A 324 -24.12 -6.17 14.06
CA SER A 324 -24.85 -5.26 14.94
C SER A 324 -25.78 -4.32 14.18
N LYS A 325 -25.45 -3.98 12.93
CA LYS A 325 -26.27 -3.07 12.08
C LYS A 325 -27.27 -3.83 11.21
N GLY A 326 -26.99 -5.05 10.80
CA GLY A 326 -27.91 -5.91 10.04
C GLY A 326 -27.60 -5.99 8.55
N ASN A 327 -27.25 -4.86 7.90
CA ASN A 327 -26.97 -4.80 6.46
C ASN A 327 -25.62 -4.15 6.13
N VAL A 328 -25.10 -4.42 4.93
CA VAL A 328 -23.86 -3.85 4.40
C VAL A 328 -24.07 -3.24 3.02
N ARG A 329 -23.55 -2.03 2.81
CA ARG A 329 -23.37 -1.43 1.49
C ARG A 329 -21.89 -1.40 1.15
N LEU A 330 -21.49 -1.95 0.02
CA LEU A 330 -20.14 -1.76 -0.49
C LEU A 330 -20.14 -0.52 -1.39
N ILE A 331 -19.32 0.49 -1.07
CA ILE A 331 -19.24 1.73 -1.84
C ILE A 331 -17.89 1.79 -2.57
N GLY A 332 -17.96 2.11 -3.86
CA GLY A 332 -16.80 2.15 -4.74
C GLY A 332 -16.65 0.88 -5.57
N GLY A 333 -15.97 1.02 -6.70
CA GLY A 333 -15.60 -0.10 -7.54
C GLY A 333 -14.62 -1.00 -6.80
N LEU A 334 -14.86 -2.31 -6.86
CA LEU A 334 -13.76 -3.23 -6.73
C LEU A 334 -12.90 -2.97 -7.98
N SER A 335 -11.83 -2.19 -7.87
CA SER A 335 -10.64 -2.46 -8.69
C SER A 335 -10.29 -3.91 -8.38
N ASN A 336 -10.84 -4.83 -9.20
CA ASN A 336 -10.71 -6.29 -9.18
C ASN A 336 -11.86 -7.19 -8.67
N VAL A 337 -13.15 -6.85 -8.89
CA VAL A 337 -14.15 -7.91 -9.12
C VAL A 337 -15.25 -7.43 -10.09
N SER A 338 -15.03 -7.65 -11.38
CA SER A 338 -16.01 -8.15 -12.38
C SER A 338 -15.85 -7.53 -13.78
N ASP A 339 -14.96 -8.15 -14.57
CA ASP A 339 -15.30 -8.56 -15.93
C ASP A 339 -14.86 -10.01 -16.07
N THR A 340 -15.70 -10.94 -15.62
CA THR A 340 -15.60 -12.35 -16.00
C THR A 340 -16.48 -12.57 -17.22
N PRO A 341 -15.91 -12.79 -18.42
CA PRO A 341 -16.60 -13.59 -19.42
C PRO A 341 -16.79 -14.97 -18.80
N SER A 342 -18.06 -15.36 -18.68
CA SER A 342 -18.55 -16.68 -18.29
C SER A 342 -17.59 -17.84 -18.61
N SER A 343 -16.82 -18.31 -17.62
CA SER A 343 -16.50 -19.71 -17.35
C SER A 343 -15.51 -19.79 -16.18
N SER A 344 -15.78 -20.72 -15.25
CA SER A 344 -15.04 -21.05 -14.02
C SER A 344 -14.99 -19.97 -12.93
N SER A 345 -15.92 -20.14 -11.97
CA SER A 345 -15.91 -19.58 -10.63
C SER A 345 -14.71 -20.06 -9.82
N GLU A 346 -13.79 -19.15 -9.49
CA GLU A 346 -13.01 -19.18 -8.25
C GLU A 346 -12.97 -17.74 -7.71
N THR A 347 -13.52 -17.57 -6.51
CA THR A 347 -13.65 -16.31 -5.81
C THR A 347 -12.30 -15.85 -5.28
N LEU A 348 -11.95 -14.58 -5.52
CA LEU A 348 -10.78 -13.89 -4.98
C LEU A 348 -10.89 -13.73 -3.45
N VAL A 349 -10.37 -14.73 -2.73
CA VAL A 349 -9.85 -14.65 -1.36
C VAL A 349 -8.43 -15.18 -1.48
N GLY A 350 -7.46 -14.52 -0.83
CA GLY A 350 -6.02 -14.76 -1.01
C GLY A 350 -5.70 -16.24 -1.22
N SER A 351 -5.06 -16.57 -2.35
CA SER A 351 -4.57 -17.92 -2.55
C SER A 351 -3.67 -18.26 -1.36
N GLU A 352 -4.08 -19.23 -0.55
CA GLU A 352 -3.39 -19.71 0.64
C GLU A 352 -1.98 -20.18 0.27
N ALA A 353 -1.04 -19.24 0.24
CA ALA A 353 0.31 -19.50 -0.19
C ALA A 353 1.04 -20.17 0.97
N THR A 354 1.06 -21.50 0.97
CA THR A 354 1.96 -22.25 1.85
C THR A 354 3.41 -22.16 1.40
N GLN A 355 3.67 -21.54 0.26
CA GLN A 355 5.00 -21.37 -0.32
C GLN A 355 5.30 -19.90 -0.57
N TYR A 356 6.56 -19.50 -0.38
CA TYR A 356 7.06 -18.16 -0.65
C TYR A 356 8.40 -18.26 -1.37
N GLN A 357 8.56 -17.52 -2.47
CA GLN A 357 9.81 -17.48 -3.22
C GLN A 357 10.30 -16.05 -3.38
N SER A 358 11.52 -15.77 -2.91
CA SER A 358 12.04 -14.40 -2.94
C SER A 358 12.56 -13.94 -4.30
N GLY A 359 12.93 -14.86 -5.18
CA GLY A 359 13.47 -14.52 -6.49
C GLY A 359 14.01 -15.74 -7.22
N PHE A 360 14.59 -15.48 -8.39
CA PHE A 360 15.04 -16.50 -9.33
C PHE A 360 16.56 -16.43 -9.58
N ALA A 361 17.27 -15.51 -8.91
CA ALA A 361 18.72 -15.40 -9.00
C ALA A 361 19.44 -16.65 -8.47
N GLN A 362 20.45 -17.11 -9.20
CA GLN A 362 21.18 -18.34 -8.89
C GLN A 362 22.13 -18.22 -7.69
N ASP A 363 22.41 -17.01 -7.21
CA ASP A 363 23.36 -16.73 -6.14
C ASP A 363 22.70 -16.18 -4.87
N THR A 364 21.48 -15.62 -4.94
CA THR A 364 20.72 -15.17 -3.78
C THR A 364 19.22 -15.38 -3.97
N TYR A 365 18.63 -16.32 -3.23
CA TYR A 365 17.19 -16.56 -3.16
C TYR A 365 16.81 -17.25 -1.84
N LEU A 366 15.53 -17.17 -1.50
CA LEU A 366 14.90 -17.77 -0.33
C LEU A 366 13.61 -18.43 -0.80
N ASN A 367 13.49 -19.72 -0.53
CA ASN A 367 12.24 -20.46 -0.62
C ASN A 367 11.81 -20.82 0.79
N MET A 368 10.52 -20.64 1.06
CA MET A 368 9.92 -21.11 2.29
C MET A 368 8.68 -21.94 1.98
N GLU A 369 8.49 -23.01 2.75
CA GLU A 369 7.31 -23.86 2.66
C GLU A 369 6.77 -24.13 4.06
N ILE A 370 5.47 -23.93 4.24
CA ILE A 370 4.75 -24.26 5.47
C ILE A 370 4.43 -25.74 5.41
N THR A 371 5.02 -26.52 6.32
CA THR A 371 4.81 -27.97 6.40
C THR A 371 4.09 -28.35 7.69
N ASN A 372 3.22 -29.35 7.60
CA ASN A 372 2.39 -29.86 8.70
C ASN A 372 1.55 -28.80 9.43
N ASN A 373 1.37 -27.62 8.82
CA ASN A 373 0.64 -26.49 9.37
C ASN A 373 1.21 -25.92 10.68
N ASP A 374 2.45 -26.26 11.04
CA ASP A 374 3.10 -25.82 12.27
C ASP A 374 4.62 -25.70 12.15
N ARG A 375 5.16 -25.74 10.93
CA ARG A 375 6.59 -25.61 10.63
C ARG A 375 6.79 -24.77 9.38
N ILE A 376 7.95 -24.12 9.31
CA ILE A 376 8.43 -23.46 8.10
C ILE A 376 9.77 -24.08 7.72
N GLU A 377 9.80 -24.77 6.60
CA GLU A 377 11.02 -25.18 5.92
C GLU A 377 11.57 -23.99 5.14
N VAL A 378 12.85 -23.71 5.31
CA VAL A 378 13.52 -22.54 4.75
C VAL A 378 14.77 -23.03 4.03
N GLU A 379 14.83 -22.84 2.72
CA GLU A 379 15.99 -23.20 1.92
C GLU A 379 16.37 -22.10 0.94
N GLY A 380 17.63 -22.11 0.49
CA GLY A 380 18.05 -21.24 -0.58
C GLY A 380 19.54 -21.00 -0.58
N LYS A 381 19.91 -19.84 -1.11
CA LYS A 381 21.30 -19.42 -1.23
C LYS A 381 21.41 -17.94 -0.90
N ILE A 382 22.45 -17.53 -0.19
CA ILE A 382 22.74 -16.12 0.08
C ILE A 382 24.22 -15.87 -0.19
N ASN A 383 24.51 -14.95 -1.13
CA ASN A 383 25.86 -14.52 -1.45
C ASN A 383 26.28 -13.32 -0.59
N SER A 384 26.46 -13.55 0.71
CA SER A 384 26.85 -12.51 1.69
C SER A 384 28.28 -12.63 2.20
N GLY A 385 28.92 -13.78 1.98
CA GLY A 385 30.19 -14.13 2.64
C GLY A 385 30.05 -14.41 4.15
N HIS A 386 28.83 -14.45 4.68
CA HIS A 386 28.55 -14.72 6.09
C HIS A 386 28.30 -16.21 6.36
N GLU A 387 28.73 -16.69 7.53
CA GLU A 387 28.59 -18.10 7.93
C GLU A 387 27.25 -18.41 8.62
N PHE A 388 26.53 -17.39 9.10
CA PHE A 388 25.30 -17.57 9.86
C PHE A 388 24.14 -16.80 9.26
N GLY A 389 23.00 -17.47 9.20
CA GLY A 389 21.69 -16.87 9.01
C GLY A 389 20.95 -16.76 10.34
N TRP A 390 20.01 -15.82 10.42
CA TRP A 390 19.20 -15.60 11.61
C TRP A 390 17.73 -15.44 11.19
N PHE A 391 16.93 -16.44 11.51
CA PHE A 391 15.49 -16.44 11.33
C PHE A 391 14.84 -15.78 12.53
N GLN A 392 13.93 -14.84 12.29
CA GLN A 392 13.10 -14.24 13.32
C GLN A 392 11.65 -14.25 12.91
N LEU A 393 10.80 -14.64 13.86
CA LEU A 393 9.36 -14.43 13.80
C LEU A 393 9.02 -13.37 14.84
N ARG A 394 8.33 -12.31 14.42
CA ARG A 394 7.89 -11.23 15.32
C ARG A 394 6.40 -10.98 15.20
N THR A 395 5.80 -10.43 16.24
CA THR A 395 4.47 -9.82 16.11
C THR A 395 4.57 -8.50 15.32
N PRO A 396 3.47 -7.97 14.77
CA PRO A 396 3.44 -6.64 14.14
C PRO A 396 3.85 -5.50 15.09
N SER A 397 3.77 -5.69 16.41
CA SER A 397 4.27 -4.73 17.41
C SER A 397 5.80 -4.80 17.61
N GLY A 398 6.48 -5.70 16.91
CA GLY A 398 7.93 -5.90 16.97
C GLY A 398 8.40 -6.83 18.09
N GLU A 399 7.50 -7.48 18.82
CA GLU A 399 7.86 -8.47 19.84
C GLU A 399 8.40 -9.73 19.18
N ARG A 400 9.55 -10.24 19.65
CA ARG A 400 10.14 -11.47 19.09
C ARG A 400 9.44 -12.70 19.67
N VAL A 401 8.90 -13.51 18.78
CA VAL A 401 8.19 -14.76 19.09
C VAL A 401 9.12 -15.95 18.91
N LEU A 402 9.87 -15.97 17.81
CA LEU A 402 10.92 -16.94 17.53
C LEU A 402 12.19 -16.23 17.06
N SER A 403 13.35 -16.76 17.42
CA SER A 403 14.65 -16.19 17.04
C SER A 403 15.73 -17.26 17.05
N GLU A 404 16.07 -17.79 15.88
CA GLU A 404 16.97 -18.95 15.74
C GLU A 404 18.04 -18.72 14.67
N PHE A 405 19.27 -19.17 14.97
CA PHE A 405 20.40 -19.09 14.03
C PHE A 405 20.53 -20.40 13.26
N PHE A 406 20.77 -20.29 11.96
CA PHE A 406 21.09 -21.41 11.08
C PHE A 406 22.46 -21.19 10.42
N SER A 407 23.03 -22.27 9.90
CA SER A 407 24.35 -22.21 9.27
C SER A 407 24.24 -22.02 7.77
N ILE A 408 25.06 -21.15 7.21
CA ILE A 408 25.20 -20.95 5.78
C ILE A 408 26.50 -21.65 5.35
N SER A 409 26.40 -22.56 4.39
CA SER A 409 27.58 -23.26 3.86
C SER A 409 28.54 -22.29 3.16
N GLY A 410 29.81 -22.69 2.99
CA GLY A 410 30.79 -21.87 2.26
C GLY A 410 30.43 -21.57 0.80
N SER A 411 29.48 -22.30 0.20
CA SER A 411 28.92 -21.99 -1.12
C SER A 411 27.67 -21.11 -1.07
N GLY A 412 27.29 -20.59 0.10
CA GLY A 412 26.13 -19.73 0.33
C GLY A 412 24.81 -20.47 0.55
N ASN A 413 24.78 -21.81 0.41
CA ASN A 413 23.54 -22.58 0.54
C ASN A 413 23.15 -22.77 2.01
N TYR A 414 21.86 -22.76 2.29
CA TYR A 414 21.28 -23.10 3.59
C TYR A 414 19.98 -23.88 3.42
N GLN A 415 19.67 -24.70 4.42
CA GLN A 415 18.42 -25.41 4.56
C GLN A 415 18.19 -25.64 6.06
N GLU A 416 17.06 -25.19 6.58
CA GLU A 416 16.69 -25.33 7.98
C GLU A 416 15.17 -25.46 8.12
N GLU A 417 14.70 -26.03 9.22
CA GLU A 417 13.29 -26.15 9.56
C GLU A 417 13.02 -25.47 10.90
N PHE A 418 12.02 -24.58 10.95
CA PHE A 418 11.63 -23.86 12.16
C PHE A 418 10.26 -24.35 12.65
N SER A 419 10.21 -24.87 13.88
CA SER A 419 8.96 -25.36 14.49
C SER A 419 8.19 -24.24 15.17
N LEU A 420 6.94 -24.04 14.78
CA LEU A 420 6.01 -23.03 15.30
C LEU A 420 4.97 -23.62 16.26
N GLY A 421 4.67 -24.92 16.14
CA GLY A 421 3.61 -25.58 16.92
C GLY A 421 3.78 -25.50 18.45
N ASP A 422 5.01 -25.53 18.96
CA ASP A 422 5.30 -25.42 20.40
C ASP A 422 5.07 -24.00 20.95
N LEU A 423 4.97 -23.02 20.06
CA LEU A 423 4.64 -21.63 20.39
C LEU A 423 3.12 -21.37 20.41
N GLY A 424 2.31 -22.40 20.14
CA GLY A 424 0.86 -22.29 20.03
C GLY A 424 0.39 -21.68 18.70
N ILE A 425 1.30 -21.54 17.73
CA ILE A 425 1.04 -21.01 16.39
C ILE A 425 0.66 -22.20 15.51
N ARG A 426 -0.64 -22.41 15.27
CA ARG A 426 -1.14 -23.61 14.60
C ARG A 426 -2.26 -23.33 13.60
N ASN A 427 -3.33 -22.61 13.98
CA ASN A 427 -4.40 -22.15 13.08
C ASN A 427 -5.49 -21.38 13.84
N GLY A 428 -6.29 -20.61 13.10
CA GLY A 428 -7.64 -20.19 13.49
C GLY A 428 -7.73 -19.05 14.50
N SER A 429 -6.63 -18.34 14.78
CA SER A 429 -6.62 -17.20 15.70
C SER A 429 -6.59 -15.83 15.02
N GLY A 430 -6.37 -15.78 13.70
CA GLY A 430 -6.23 -14.53 12.94
C GLY A 430 -4.99 -13.72 13.31
N LYS A 431 -4.04 -14.33 14.04
CA LYS A 431 -2.80 -13.66 14.44
C LYS A 431 -1.84 -13.60 13.25
N GLU A 432 -1.20 -12.44 13.15
CA GLU A 432 -0.18 -12.17 12.15
C GLU A 432 1.21 -12.15 12.78
N TYR A 433 2.20 -12.51 11.97
CA TYR A 433 3.60 -12.47 12.31
C TYR A 433 4.42 -11.97 11.12
N GLU A 434 5.54 -11.31 11.43
CA GLU A 434 6.55 -10.91 10.46
C GLU A 434 7.72 -11.89 10.51
N VAL A 435 8.02 -12.51 9.37
CA VAL A 435 9.20 -13.33 9.13
C VAL A 435 10.32 -12.45 8.59
N MET A 436 11.47 -12.50 9.25
CA MET A 436 12.68 -11.80 8.84
C MET A 436 13.87 -12.76 8.79
N ILE A 437 14.69 -12.61 7.75
CA ILE A 437 15.96 -13.31 7.58
C ILE A 437 17.09 -12.30 7.58
N PHE A 438 18.03 -12.48 8.49
CA PHE A 438 19.28 -11.74 8.53
C PHE A 438 20.48 -12.66 8.28
N THR A 439 21.62 -12.07 7.94
CA THR A 439 22.92 -12.77 7.91
C THR A 439 23.92 -12.06 8.80
N ALA A 440 24.84 -12.80 9.41
CA ALA A 440 25.90 -12.25 10.25
C ALA A 440 27.19 -13.07 10.12
N PRO A 441 28.37 -12.44 10.21
CA PRO A 441 29.65 -13.16 10.17
C PRO A 441 29.81 -14.09 11.38
N GLU A 442 29.27 -13.70 12.53
CA GLU A 442 29.28 -14.48 13.77
C GLU A 442 27.91 -14.40 14.46
N ARG A 443 27.56 -15.42 15.26
CA ARG A 443 26.30 -15.42 16.02
C ARG A 443 26.23 -14.23 16.98
N TYR A 444 25.09 -13.57 17.03
CA TYR A 444 24.81 -12.42 17.92
C TYR A 444 25.70 -11.19 17.70
N THR A 445 26.22 -11.00 16.47
CA THR A 445 27.00 -9.82 16.08
C THR A 445 26.19 -8.85 15.21
N THR A 446 26.86 -7.90 14.55
CA THR A 446 26.24 -7.05 13.52
C THR A 446 25.71 -7.91 12.39
N TYR A 447 24.47 -7.62 11.98
CA TYR A 447 23.74 -8.42 11.01
C TYR A 447 23.23 -7.53 9.87
N ASN A 448 23.06 -8.14 8.71
CA ASN A 448 22.44 -7.54 7.53
C ASN A 448 21.06 -8.14 7.31
N SER A 449 20.03 -7.32 7.17
CA SER A 449 18.73 -7.78 6.68
C SER A 449 18.88 -8.26 5.24
N VAL A 450 18.28 -9.41 4.95
CA VAL A 450 18.21 -9.98 3.60
C VAL A 450 16.77 -9.96 3.15
N HIS A 451 15.88 -10.57 3.91
CA HIS A 451 14.44 -10.55 3.65
C HIS A 451 13.71 -10.08 4.91
N TRP A 452 12.72 -9.21 4.73
CA TRP A 452 11.93 -8.60 5.80
C TRP A 452 10.54 -8.23 5.26
N ASN A 453 9.57 -7.91 6.12
CA ASN A 453 8.16 -7.74 5.79
C ASN A 453 7.49 -8.96 5.14
N ILE A 454 7.98 -10.18 5.37
CA ILE A 454 7.27 -11.39 4.92
C ILE A 454 6.21 -11.70 5.97
N MET A 455 4.94 -11.57 5.61
CA MET A 455 3.85 -11.73 6.56
C MET A 455 3.37 -13.19 6.59
N LEU A 456 3.08 -13.68 7.80
CA LEU A 456 2.53 -15.00 8.08
C LEU A 456 1.25 -14.83 8.89
N GLU A 457 0.18 -15.54 8.55
CA GLU A 457 -1.10 -15.48 9.28
C GLU A 457 -1.59 -16.85 9.71
N GLU A 458 -2.17 -16.93 10.91
CA GLU A 458 -2.99 -18.05 11.38
C GLU A 458 -4.42 -17.98 10.81
N SER A 459 -4.63 -18.44 9.58
CA SER A 459 -5.96 -18.52 8.94
C SER A 459 -6.80 -19.67 9.49
N SER A 460 -8.08 -19.76 9.07
CA SER A 460 -8.98 -20.86 9.45
C SER A 460 -8.53 -22.22 8.93
N GLU A 461 -7.91 -22.27 7.75
CA GLU A 461 -7.45 -23.51 7.11
C GLU A 461 -6.01 -23.88 7.50
N GLY A 462 -5.24 -22.91 7.99
CA GLY A 462 -3.85 -23.12 8.39
C GLY A 462 -2.99 -21.86 8.41
N LEU A 463 -1.70 -22.04 8.67
CA LEU A 463 -0.67 -21.03 8.48
C LEU A 463 -0.47 -20.79 6.99
N VAL A 464 -0.47 -19.51 6.60
CA VAL A 464 -0.28 -19.07 5.22
C VAL A 464 0.67 -17.88 5.16
N PHE A 465 1.47 -17.78 4.10
CA PHE A 465 2.18 -16.56 3.77
C PHE A 465 1.21 -15.56 3.16
N GLN A 466 1.21 -14.35 3.71
CA GLN A 466 0.37 -13.26 3.24
C GLN A 466 1.11 -12.45 2.19
N ARG A 467 0.50 -12.33 1.01
CA ARG A 467 0.99 -11.46 -0.05
C ARG A 467 0.91 -10.00 0.37
N SER A 468 1.78 -9.16 -0.20
CA SER A 468 1.71 -7.72 0.00
C SER A 468 0.39 -7.13 -0.49
N PHE A 469 -0.11 -6.09 0.16
CA PHE A 469 -1.30 -5.37 -0.31
C PHE A 469 -1.11 -4.79 -1.73
N VAL A 470 0.14 -4.50 -2.12
CA VAL A 470 0.50 -4.01 -3.45
C VAL A 470 0.84 -5.11 -4.43
N TYR A 471 0.76 -6.38 -4.03
CA TYR A 471 1.20 -7.48 -4.86
C TYR A 471 0.40 -7.58 -6.16
N GLU A 472 -0.93 -7.58 -6.08
CA GLU A 472 -1.76 -7.77 -7.27
C GLU A 472 -1.60 -6.59 -8.24
N GLU A 473 -1.59 -5.34 -7.73
CA GLU A 473 -1.32 -4.15 -8.56
C GLU A 473 0.08 -4.22 -9.19
N ASN A 474 1.10 -4.61 -8.42
CA ASN A 474 2.45 -4.77 -8.95
C ASN A 474 2.50 -5.88 -10.01
N LEU A 475 1.77 -6.97 -9.81
CA LEU A 475 1.74 -8.10 -10.73
C LEU A 475 1.05 -7.73 -12.03
N GLU A 476 -0.10 -7.06 -11.95
CA GLU A 476 -0.84 -6.55 -13.09
C GLU A 476 0.04 -5.57 -13.89
N LEU A 477 0.58 -4.56 -13.22
CA LEU A 477 1.50 -3.61 -13.86
C LEU A 477 2.70 -4.33 -14.45
N PHE A 478 3.32 -5.29 -13.75
CA PHE A 478 4.45 -6.04 -14.29
C PHE A 478 4.06 -6.88 -15.52
N GLN A 479 2.85 -7.42 -15.57
CA GLN A 479 2.36 -8.28 -16.64
C GLN A 479 1.91 -7.51 -17.89
N GLU A 480 1.37 -6.31 -17.72
CA GLU A 480 0.98 -5.44 -18.83
C GLU A 480 2.16 -5.16 -19.76
N ASN A 481 1.94 -4.89 -21.05
CA ASN A 481 2.99 -4.38 -21.96
C ASN A 481 4.32 -5.17 -21.93
N ASN A 482 4.27 -6.49 -21.76
CA ASN A 482 5.46 -7.34 -21.68
C ASN A 482 6.14 -7.64 -23.01
N GLU A 483 5.58 -7.14 -24.12
CA GLU A 483 6.27 -7.13 -25.40
C GLU A 483 7.43 -6.14 -25.38
N VAL A 484 8.59 -6.59 -25.85
CA VAL A 484 9.74 -5.73 -26.12
C VAL A 484 9.41 -4.81 -27.29
N VAL A 485 9.55 -3.50 -27.09
CA VAL A 485 9.38 -2.49 -28.13
C VAL A 485 10.67 -1.74 -28.41
N ALA A 486 10.73 -1.01 -29.52
CA ALA A 486 11.94 -0.25 -29.91
C ALA A 486 12.41 0.74 -28.82
N LYS A 487 11.49 1.30 -28.02
CA LYS A 487 11.84 2.20 -26.91
C LYS A 487 12.65 1.53 -25.81
N ASP A 488 12.54 0.21 -25.65
CA ASP A 488 13.27 -0.54 -24.63
C ASP A 488 14.76 -0.70 -24.99
N LEU A 489 15.17 -0.30 -26.20
CA LEU A 489 16.54 -0.26 -26.70
C LEU A 489 17.02 1.19 -26.97
N ASP A 490 16.20 2.20 -26.66
CA ASP A 490 16.46 3.58 -27.05
C ASP A 490 17.53 4.25 -26.16
N LEU A 491 18.48 4.92 -26.82
CA LEU A 491 19.56 5.72 -26.24
C LEU A 491 19.56 7.18 -26.73
N ASN A 492 18.46 7.65 -27.34
CA ASN A 492 18.35 9.01 -27.90
C ASN A 492 18.47 10.13 -26.85
N HIS A 493 18.38 9.82 -25.56
CA HIS A 493 18.67 10.76 -24.48
C HIS A 493 20.17 11.07 -24.34
N LEU A 494 21.05 10.21 -24.88
CA LEU A 494 22.49 10.41 -24.92
C LEU A 494 22.93 10.98 -26.26
N LYS A 495 23.97 11.82 -26.23
CA LYS A 495 24.64 12.25 -27.46
C LYS A 495 25.37 11.07 -28.12
N PRO A 496 25.58 11.08 -29.44
CA PRO A 496 26.28 9.99 -30.13
C PRO A 496 27.65 9.64 -29.53
N GLU A 497 28.42 10.64 -29.09
CA GLU A 497 29.70 10.42 -28.42
C GLU A 497 29.56 9.73 -27.05
N ASP A 498 28.53 10.08 -26.28
CA ASP A 498 28.24 9.48 -24.97
C ASP A 498 27.73 8.03 -25.13
N GLN A 499 26.97 7.75 -26.20
CA GLN A 499 26.54 6.38 -26.53
C GLN A 499 27.73 5.44 -26.78
N VAL A 500 28.81 5.93 -27.38
CA VAL A 500 30.04 5.14 -27.58
C VAL A 500 30.70 4.82 -26.25
N ILE A 501 30.83 5.81 -25.36
CA ILE A 501 31.44 5.62 -24.02
C ILE A 501 30.67 4.58 -23.20
N ILE A 502 29.33 4.70 -23.17
CA ILE A 502 28.48 3.77 -22.43
C ILE A 502 28.58 2.37 -23.02
N LYS A 503 28.63 2.25 -24.34
CA LYS A 503 28.80 0.95 -25.01
C LYS A 503 30.15 0.30 -24.71
N GLU A 504 31.25 1.04 -24.82
CA GLU A 504 32.60 0.52 -24.53
C GLU A 504 32.70 0.02 -23.08
N LEU A 505 32.13 0.76 -22.14
CA LEU A 505 32.07 0.35 -20.74
C LEU A 505 31.21 -0.91 -20.54
N ALA A 506 30.04 -0.99 -21.17
CA ALA A 506 29.19 -2.17 -21.07
C ALA A 506 29.87 -3.41 -21.67
N GLU A 507 30.60 -3.26 -22.79
CA GLU A 507 31.40 -4.33 -23.40
C GLU A 507 32.59 -4.74 -22.49
N GLU A 508 33.23 -3.81 -21.80
CA GLU A 508 34.28 -4.09 -20.80
C GLU A 508 33.71 -4.89 -19.61
N ILE A 509 32.59 -4.44 -19.04
CA ILE A 509 31.94 -5.11 -17.90
C ILE A 509 31.54 -6.54 -18.26
N THR A 510 31.12 -6.76 -19.50
CA THR A 510 30.59 -8.03 -19.98
C THR A 510 31.63 -8.90 -20.69
N GLU A 511 32.90 -8.52 -20.67
CA GLU A 511 33.97 -9.22 -21.37
C GLU A 511 34.05 -10.70 -20.93
N GLY A 512 33.95 -11.61 -21.90
CA GLY A 512 34.01 -13.05 -21.66
C GLY A 512 32.71 -13.69 -21.14
N ILE A 513 31.65 -12.91 -20.91
CA ILE A 513 30.33 -13.40 -20.52
C ILE A 513 29.48 -13.66 -21.77
N ASN A 514 29.06 -14.90 -21.96
CA ASN A 514 28.45 -15.36 -23.21
C ASN A 514 26.93 -15.51 -23.17
N ASN A 515 26.28 -15.26 -22.03
CA ASN A 515 24.82 -15.31 -21.90
C ASN A 515 24.30 -13.98 -21.35
N GLU A 516 23.15 -13.54 -21.86
CA GLU A 516 22.56 -12.25 -21.55
C GLU A 516 22.23 -12.12 -20.05
N TYR A 517 21.83 -13.21 -19.37
CA TYR A 517 21.45 -13.15 -17.95
C TYR A 517 22.63 -12.75 -17.06
N ASP A 518 23.77 -13.40 -17.27
CA ASP A 518 25.01 -13.07 -16.56
C ASP A 518 25.57 -11.71 -17.00
N GLN A 519 25.31 -11.26 -18.23
CA GLN A 519 25.66 -9.90 -18.66
C GLN A 519 24.84 -8.84 -17.92
N VAL A 520 23.52 -9.07 -17.77
CA VAL A 520 22.62 -8.22 -16.99
C VAL A 520 23.10 -8.17 -15.54
N LYS A 521 23.43 -9.34 -14.95
CA LYS A 521 23.96 -9.41 -13.59
C LYS A 521 25.28 -8.66 -13.45
N ALA A 522 26.21 -8.82 -14.38
CA ALA A 522 27.50 -8.13 -14.34
C ALA A 522 27.34 -6.60 -14.38
N ILE A 523 26.44 -6.10 -15.24
CA ILE A 523 26.13 -4.67 -15.31
C ILE A 523 25.46 -4.19 -14.01
N HIS A 524 24.47 -4.91 -13.50
CA HIS A 524 23.83 -4.61 -12.20
C HIS A 524 24.88 -4.54 -11.07
N ASP A 525 25.70 -5.58 -10.94
CA ASP A 525 26.71 -5.68 -9.87
C ASP A 525 27.77 -4.58 -10.02
N TRP A 526 28.16 -4.26 -11.24
CA TRP A 526 29.10 -3.17 -11.51
C TRP A 526 28.50 -1.83 -11.08
N VAL A 527 27.24 -1.51 -11.43
CA VAL A 527 26.60 -0.26 -11.00
C VAL A 527 26.47 -0.22 -9.47
N ALA A 528 25.96 -1.29 -8.85
CA ALA A 528 25.83 -1.38 -7.40
C ALA A 528 27.17 -1.24 -6.66
N GLY A 529 28.26 -1.75 -7.25
CA GLY A 529 29.61 -1.72 -6.69
C GLY A 529 30.40 -0.44 -6.96
N ASN A 530 30.06 0.33 -7.99
CA ASN A 530 30.85 1.49 -8.43
C ASN A 530 30.17 2.85 -8.22
N ILE A 531 28.86 2.88 -7.97
CA ILE A 531 28.13 4.12 -7.67
C ILE A 531 27.89 4.22 -6.15
N TYR A 532 27.92 5.44 -5.62
CA TYR A 532 27.75 5.78 -4.22
C TYR A 532 26.46 6.57 -4.02
N TYR A 533 25.62 6.11 -3.08
CA TYR A 533 24.33 6.74 -2.86
C TYR A 533 24.49 8.11 -2.21
N ASP A 534 23.94 9.15 -2.82
CA ASP A 534 24.05 10.54 -2.39
C ASP A 534 23.14 10.87 -1.19
N HIS A 535 23.55 10.44 0.01
CA HIS A 535 22.80 10.73 1.23
C HIS A 535 22.76 12.23 1.55
N ASP A 536 23.81 12.98 1.20
CA ASP A 536 23.87 14.43 1.40
C ASP A 536 22.87 15.15 0.50
N GLY A 537 22.81 14.79 -0.79
CA GLY A 537 21.86 15.32 -1.75
C GLY A 537 20.41 15.07 -1.33
N VAL A 538 20.11 13.90 -0.77
CA VAL A 538 18.78 13.59 -0.19
C VAL A 538 18.53 14.40 1.08
N ARG A 539 19.47 14.41 2.04
CA ARG A 539 19.31 15.05 3.36
C ARG A 539 19.15 16.57 3.26
N TYR A 540 19.92 17.21 2.39
CA TYR A 540 19.94 18.67 2.25
C TYR A 540 19.11 19.18 1.07
N ASN A 541 18.38 18.27 0.38
CA ASN A 541 17.61 18.56 -0.82
C ASN A 541 18.44 19.24 -1.93
N GLN A 542 19.64 18.75 -2.16
CA GLN A 542 20.63 19.24 -3.13
C GLN A 542 21.09 18.12 -4.07
N ARG A 543 20.14 17.37 -4.63
CA ARG A 543 20.40 16.10 -5.35
C ARG A 543 21.24 16.25 -6.63
N GLY A 544 21.58 17.46 -7.08
CA GLY A 544 22.36 17.68 -8.30
C GLY A 544 21.70 17.09 -9.56
N ARG A 545 22.48 16.96 -10.64
CA ARG A 545 22.11 16.13 -11.78
C ARG A 545 22.26 14.65 -11.39
N ASN A 546 21.46 13.78 -12.01
CA ASN A 546 21.48 12.33 -11.80
C ASN A 546 21.23 11.60 -13.12
N ASP A 547 21.67 12.20 -14.23
CA ASP A 547 21.60 11.55 -15.54
C ASP A 547 22.72 10.53 -15.71
N THR A 548 22.64 9.70 -16.74
CA THR A 548 23.61 8.65 -17.06
C THR A 548 25.06 9.13 -17.00
N MET A 549 25.38 10.26 -17.63
CA MET A 549 26.76 10.74 -17.73
C MET A 549 27.23 11.41 -16.44
N ASP A 550 26.38 12.19 -15.76
CA ASP A 550 26.72 12.75 -14.44
C ASP A 550 27.00 11.64 -13.41
N THR A 551 26.16 10.59 -13.42
CA THR A 551 26.32 9.41 -12.56
C THR A 551 27.63 8.68 -12.87
N LEU A 552 27.94 8.51 -14.16
CA LEU A 552 29.18 7.88 -14.59
C LEU A 552 30.40 8.70 -14.14
N ASP A 553 30.42 9.99 -14.42
CA ASP A 553 31.59 10.83 -14.16
C ASP A 553 31.85 11.02 -12.67
N ARG A 554 30.79 11.24 -11.87
CA ARG A 554 30.92 11.55 -10.45
C ARG A 554 30.97 10.31 -9.57
N ARG A 555 30.43 9.19 -10.03
CA ARG A 555 30.18 7.98 -9.23
C ARG A 555 29.25 8.24 -8.02
N ILE A 556 28.51 9.34 -8.00
CA ILE A 556 27.60 9.74 -6.91
C ILE A 556 26.24 10.02 -7.52
N ALA A 557 25.20 9.36 -7.03
CA ALA A 557 23.83 9.58 -7.49
C ALA A 557 22.78 9.14 -6.45
N VAL A 558 21.54 9.56 -6.65
CA VAL A 558 20.35 8.94 -6.03
C VAL A 558 19.78 7.84 -6.93
N CYS A 559 18.71 7.17 -6.48
CA CYS A 559 18.08 6.03 -7.17
C CYS A 559 17.84 6.23 -8.68
N GLN A 560 17.46 7.45 -9.09
CA GLN A 560 17.30 7.79 -10.51
C GLN A 560 18.59 7.56 -11.32
N GLY A 561 19.76 8.01 -10.84
CA GLY A 561 21.01 7.87 -11.59
C GLY A 561 21.50 6.43 -11.69
N TYR A 562 21.28 5.63 -10.64
CA TYR A 562 21.49 4.18 -10.69
C TYR A 562 20.63 3.55 -11.79
N ALA A 563 19.34 3.90 -11.83
CA ALA A 563 18.40 3.33 -12.77
C ALA A 563 18.68 3.75 -14.23
N GLU A 564 19.01 5.02 -14.47
CA GLU A 564 19.34 5.53 -15.80
C GLU A 564 20.66 4.97 -16.34
N LEU A 565 21.69 4.86 -15.50
CA LEU A 565 22.97 4.29 -15.90
C LEU A 565 22.83 2.80 -16.23
N THR A 566 22.13 2.04 -15.38
CA THR A 566 21.89 0.60 -15.61
C THR A 566 21.14 0.38 -16.93
N ALA A 567 20.03 1.10 -17.16
CA ALA A 567 19.28 1.00 -18.41
C ALA A 567 20.14 1.36 -19.63
N SER A 568 20.95 2.42 -19.54
CA SER A 568 21.79 2.85 -20.66
C SER A 568 22.89 1.84 -21.00
N LEU A 569 23.53 1.25 -19.99
CA LEU A 569 24.54 0.20 -20.19
C LEU A 569 23.93 -1.03 -20.87
N LEU A 570 22.79 -1.53 -20.38
CA LEU A 570 22.09 -2.68 -20.95
C LEU A 570 21.67 -2.43 -22.41
N ARG A 571 21.01 -1.30 -22.66
CA ARG A 571 20.53 -0.92 -24.00
C ARG A 571 21.68 -0.78 -25.01
N SER A 572 22.85 -0.31 -24.57
CA SER A 572 24.02 -0.11 -25.44
C SER A 572 24.61 -1.38 -26.03
N ILE A 573 24.41 -2.52 -25.34
CA ILE A 573 24.80 -3.86 -25.82
C ILE A 573 23.63 -4.67 -26.38
N GLY A 574 22.48 -4.02 -26.59
CA GLY A 574 21.31 -4.63 -27.24
C GLY A 574 20.38 -5.40 -26.32
N ILE A 575 20.54 -5.30 -24.99
CA ILE A 575 19.64 -5.91 -24.02
C ILE A 575 18.48 -4.94 -23.75
N PRO A 576 17.22 -5.30 -24.04
CA PRO A 576 16.09 -4.43 -23.76
C PRO A 576 15.95 -4.19 -22.25
N ALA A 577 15.84 -2.93 -21.86
CA ALA A 577 15.70 -2.53 -20.48
C ALA A 577 14.68 -1.40 -20.34
N ARG A 578 13.96 -1.36 -19.22
CA ARG A 578 13.05 -0.26 -18.85
C ARG A 578 13.29 0.16 -17.41
N MET A 579 12.87 1.37 -17.09
CA MET A 579 12.88 1.86 -15.71
C MET A 579 11.50 1.67 -15.12
N ALA A 580 11.45 1.37 -13.83
CA ALA A 580 10.23 1.44 -13.03
C ALA A 580 10.42 2.54 -12.00
N ASN A 581 9.35 3.28 -11.73
CA ASN A 581 9.31 4.23 -10.63
C ASN A 581 8.12 3.92 -9.74
N GLY A 582 8.27 4.27 -8.47
CA GLY A 582 7.26 3.94 -7.49
C GLY A 582 7.63 4.37 -6.09
N TYR A 583 7.10 3.63 -5.13
CA TYR A 583 7.36 3.84 -3.72
C TYR A 583 8.13 2.65 -3.16
N ALA A 584 9.21 2.90 -2.43
CA ALA A 584 9.97 1.90 -1.70
C ALA A 584 10.02 2.24 -0.21
N LEU A 585 9.63 1.29 0.65
CA LEU A 585 9.63 1.43 2.10
C LEU A 585 11.06 1.60 2.62
N GLY A 586 11.30 2.53 3.55
CA GLY A 586 12.64 2.69 4.15
C GLY A 586 13.70 3.34 3.25
N ALA A 587 13.41 3.64 1.97
CA ALA A 587 14.29 4.43 1.10
C ALA A 587 14.56 5.85 1.67
N SER A 588 13.66 6.34 2.53
CA SER A 588 13.75 7.62 3.23
C SER A 588 13.88 7.44 4.75
N ALA A 589 14.91 6.73 5.23
CA ALA A 589 15.42 6.68 6.62
C ALA A 589 14.44 6.42 7.80
N GLY A 590 13.14 6.29 7.56
CA GLY A 590 12.13 5.92 8.53
C GLY A 590 11.58 4.56 8.12
N GLY A 591 11.53 3.62 9.07
CA GLY A 591 10.97 2.27 8.89
C GLY A 591 9.47 2.31 8.60
N ALA A 592 9.12 2.86 7.44
CA ALA A 592 7.76 2.96 6.94
C ALA A 592 7.23 1.55 6.72
N THR A 593 5.99 1.35 7.13
CA THR A 593 5.18 0.19 6.75
C THR A 593 4.22 0.63 5.66
N TRP A 594 3.60 -0.31 4.98
CA TRP A 594 2.64 0.01 3.95
C TRP A 594 1.43 0.80 4.47
N GLU A 595 1.05 0.57 5.73
CA GLU A 595 -0.05 1.27 6.40
C GLU A 595 0.26 2.76 6.65
N THR A 596 1.54 3.12 6.71
CA THR A 596 2.03 4.49 6.97
C THR A 596 2.67 5.14 5.75
N ALA A 597 2.75 4.44 4.63
CA ALA A 597 3.38 4.92 3.41
C ALA A 597 2.50 6.00 2.74
N ASP A 598 3.11 7.13 2.40
CA ASP A 598 2.48 8.15 1.57
C ASP A 598 2.68 7.79 0.10
N LEU A 599 1.68 7.14 -0.48
CA LEU A 599 1.70 6.68 -1.87
C LEU A 599 1.34 7.77 -2.87
N SER A 600 1.25 9.04 -2.44
CA SER A 600 0.91 10.14 -3.34
C SER A 600 2.04 10.51 -4.29
N SER A 601 3.30 10.20 -3.98
CA SER A 601 4.43 10.53 -4.86
C SER A 601 5.49 9.44 -4.88
N SER A 602 6.19 9.33 -6.02
CA SER A 602 7.26 8.37 -6.17
C SER A 602 8.48 8.81 -5.35
N ASN A 603 9.04 7.91 -4.56
CA ASN A 603 10.26 8.14 -3.79
C ASN A 603 11.46 7.33 -4.33
N HIS A 604 11.24 6.43 -5.30
CA HIS A 604 12.23 5.45 -5.71
C HIS A 604 12.12 5.04 -7.19
N ALA A 605 13.25 4.62 -7.76
CA ALA A 605 13.35 4.16 -9.15
C ALA A 605 14.33 2.98 -9.26
N TRP A 606 14.01 2.02 -10.13
CA TRP A 606 14.79 0.80 -10.38
C TRP A 606 14.61 0.31 -11.83
N ASN A 607 15.07 -0.89 -12.15
CA ASN A 607 15.10 -1.39 -13.52
C ASN A 607 14.39 -2.73 -13.71
N GLU A 608 14.02 -2.97 -14.96
CA GLU A 608 13.67 -4.28 -15.47
C GLU A 608 14.44 -4.52 -16.79
N ALA A 609 14.81 -5.76 -17.06
CA ALA A 609 15.48 -6.15 -18.30
C ALA A 609 14.85 -7.40 -18.90
N TYR A 610 14.81 -7.49 -20.23
CA TYR A 610 14.30 -8.65 -20.94
C TYR A 610 15.44 -9.59 -21.28
N VAL A 611 15.40 -10.79 -20.68
CA VAL A 611 16.42 -11.82 -20.85
C VAL A 611 15.80 -13.20 -20.73
N ASP A 612 16.33 -14.17 -21.48
CA ASP A 612 15.84 -15.55 -21.50
C ASP A 612 14.33 -15.67 -21.77
N GLY A 613 13.78 -14.74 -22.56
CA GLY A 613 12.37 -14.72 -22.96
C GLY A 613 11.41 -14.17 -21.91
N ARG A 614 11.90 -13.51 -20.85
CA ARG A 614 11.07 -12.85 -19.83
C ARG A 614 11.67 -11.54 -19.34
N TRP A 615 10.82 -10.68 -18.80
CA TRP A 615 11.30 -9.56 -17.99
C TRP A 615 11.75 -10.05 -16.62
N ILE A 616 12.85 -9.50 -16.13
CA ILE A 616 13.35 -9.68 -14.76
C ILE A 616 13.40 -8.31 -14.07
N VAL A 617 13.15 -8.28 -12.77
CA VAL A 617 13.22 -7.05 -11.97
C VAL A 617 14.57 -6.96 -11.26
N MET A 618 15.19 -5.78 -11.26
CA MET A 618 16.41 -5.55 -10.51
C MET A 618 16.48 -4.15 -9.88
N ASP A 619 17.10 -4.04 -8.70
CA ASP A 619 17.37 -2.77 -8.04
C ASP A 619 18.84 -2.67 -7.58
N ALA A 620 19.65 -2.02 -8.42
CA ALA A 620 21.06 -1.76 -8.13
C ALA A 620 21.26 -0.78 -6.96
N THR A 621 20.28 0.08 -6.66
CA THR A 621 20.36 1.04 -5.55
C THR A 621 20.27 0.30 -4.21
N TRP A 622 19.26 -0.55 -4.04
CA TRP A 622 19.07 -1.32 -2.80
C TRP A 622 20.07 -2.46 -2.62
N ASN A 623 20.70 -2.88 -3.72
CA ASN A 623 21.81 -3.83 -3.69
C ASN A 623 23.18 -3.17 -3.50
N SER A 624 23.27 -1.84 -3.55
CA SER A 624 24.49 -1.09 -3.20
C SER A 624 24.55 -0.82 -1.70
N THR A 625 25.74 -0.95 -1.12
CA THR A 625 26.02 -0.47 0.25
C THR A 625 27.04 0.66 0.28
N ASN A 626 27.41 1.17 -0.90
CA ASN A 626 28.26 2.34 -1.06
C ASN A 626 27.51 3.61 -0.68
N LYS A 627 28.18 4.51 0.03
CA LYS A 627 27.56 5.74 0.55
C LYS A 627 28.42 6.95 0.27
N TYR A 628 27.79 8.03 -0.15
CA TYR A 628 28.33 9.37 -0.08
C TYR A 628 27.58 10.14 1.01
N GLU A 629 28.26 10.44 2.12
CA GLU A 629 27.67 11.13 3.26
C GLU A 629 28.72 12.00 3.95
N ASN A 630 28.33 13.21 4.36
CA ASN A 630 29.20 14.23 4.95
C ASN A 630 30.43 14.56 4.09
N GLY A 631 30.28 14.52 2.76
CA GLY A 631 31.38 14.75 1.82
C GLY A 631 32.37 13.59 1.65
N GLU A 632 32.11 12.42 2.23
CA GLU A 632 33.02 11.26 2.18
C GLU A 632 32.40 10.07 1.44
N LEU A 633 33.22 9.38 0.65
CA LEU A 633 32.87 8.14 -0.04
C LEU A 633 33.23 6.93 0.83
N THR A 634 32.25 6.09 1.16
CA THR A 634 32.45 4.82 1.86
C THR A 634 32.04 3.67 0.97
N SER A 635 32.99 2.81 0.59
CA SER A 635 32.71 1.60 -0.18
C SER A 635 32.18 0.48 0.74
N GLY A 636 31.24 -0.29 0.24
CA GLY A 636 30.71 -1.47 0.93
C GLY A 636 30.67 -2.70 0.02
N SER A 637 30.00 -3.76 0.47
CA SER A 637 29.77 -4.97 -0.32
C SER A 637 28.53 -4.85 -1.21
N ILE A 638 28.54 -5.56 -2.34
CA ILE A 638 27.37 -5.69 -3.20
C ILE A 638 26.45 -6.77 -2.62
N ARG A 639 25.13 -6.56 -2.72
CA ARG A 639 24.11 -7.57 -2.44
C ARG A 639 23.46 -8.03 -3.74
N SER A 640 22.83 -9.20 -3.73
CA SER A 640 22.03 -9.71 -4.87
C SER A 640 20.55 -9.90 -4.50
N THR A 641 20.11 -9.39 -3.34
CA THR A 641 18.75 -9.61 -2.80
C THR A 641 17.66 -9.10 -3.75
N TYR A 642 17.89 -7.96 -4.39
CA TYR A 642 16.95 -7.36 -5.34
C TYR A 642 17.34 -7.60 -6.79
N PHE A 643 18.13 -8.64 -7.08
CA PHE A 643 18.43 -9.03 -8.47
C PHE A 643 17.55 -10.21 -8.86
N ASP A 644 16.82 -10.10 -9.97
CA ASP A 644 15.83 -11.10 -10.41
C ASP A 644 14.86 -11.50 -9.29
N ILE A 645 14.42 -10.48 -8.55
CA ILE A 645 13.51 -10.59 -7.41
C ILE A 645 12.10 -10.92 -7.92
N SER A 646 11.37 -11.78 -7.20
CA SER A 646 9.99 -12.10 -7.55
C SER A 646 9.09 -10.89 -7.28
N ILE A 647 7.98 -10.77 -8.01
CA ILE A 647 6.98 -9.72 -7.72
C ILE A 647 6.43 -9.87 -6.31
N GLU A 648 6.27 -11.10 -5.82
CA GLU A 648 5.84 -11.37 -4.45
C GLU A 648 6.77 -10.72 -3.42
N ALA A 649 8.07 -10.94 -3.54
CA ALA A 649 9.06 -10.41 -2.61
C ALA A 649 9.36 -8.93 -2.82
N LEU A 650 9.37 -8.46 -4.06
CA LEU A 650 9.47 -7.04 -4.39
C LEU A 650 8.35 -6.27 -3.68
N SER A 651 7.13 -6.80 -3.72
CA SER A 651 5.95 -6.16 -3.17
C SER A 651 5.98 -5.98 -1.65
N ASN A 652 6.83 -6.72 -0.93
CA ASN A 652 7.03 -6.52 0.51
C ASN A 652 7.72 -5.19 0.85
N THR A 653 8.35 -4.55 -0.15
CA THR A 653 9.14 -3.34 0.05
C THR A 653 8.93 -2.28 -1.03
N HIS A 654 8.42 -2.63 -2.21
CA HIS A 654 8.23 -1.75 -3.36
C HIS A 654 6.80 -1.81 -3.91
N LYS A 655 6.27 -0.65 -4.33
CA LYS A 655 5.02 -0.48 -5.08
C LYS A 655 5.35 0.20 -6.40
N ILE A 656 4.99 -0.41 -7.52
CA ILE A 656 5.14 0.14 -8.87
C ILE A 656 4.05 1.18 -9.07
N PHE A 657 4.42 2.37 -9.57
CA PHE A 657 3.45 3.36 -10.03
C PHE A 657 3.39 3.41 -11.54
N ASP A 658 4.56 3.38 -12.19
CA ASP A 658 4.67 3.44 -13.64
C ASP A 658 5.96 2.75 -14.12
N ARG A 659 5.94 2.32 -15.39
CA ARG A 659 7.07 1.74 -16.10
C ARG A 659 7.47 2.65 -17.25
N GLN A 660 8.53 3.38 -17.01
CA GLN A 660 9.07 4.34 -17.95
C GLN A 660 9.95 3.62 -18.97
N ARG A 661 9.43 3.53 -20.19
CA ARG A 661 10.24 3.14 -21.37
C ARG A 661 11.20 4.25 -21.82
N THR A 662 10.89 5.49 -21.47
CA THR A 662 11.70 6.68 -21.79
C THR A 662 12.47 7.11 -20.56
N ILE A 663 13.79 7.30 -20.68
CA ILE A 663 14.62 7.87 -19.61
C ILE A 663 14.24 9.36 -19.47
N PHE A 664 14.21 9.90 -18.25
CA PHE A 664 13.75 11.27 -17.98
C PHE A 664 14.50 12.28 -18.86
N LEU A 665 13.79 12.87 -19.83
CA LEU A 665 14.25 14.08 -20.51
C LEU A 665 13.91 15.26 -19.61
N ARG A 666 14.90 15.80 -18.89
CA ARG A 666 14.78 17.15 -18.32
C ARG A 666 15.74 18.07 -19.05
N TYR A 667 15.15 19.14 -19.61
CA TYR A 667 15.79 20.27 -20.28
C TYR A 667 16.86 20.94 -19.42
#